data_AF-A0A1V6RKA8-F1
#
_entry.id   AF-A0A1V6RKA8-F1
#
_cell.length_a   1.000
_cell.length_b   1.000
_cell.length_c   1.000
_cell.angle_alpha   90.00
_cell.angle_beta   90.00
_cell.angle_gamma   90.00
#
_symmetry.space_group_name_H-M   'P 1'
#
loop_
_entity.id
_entity.type
_entity.pdbx_description
1 polymer ?
#
loop_
_entity_poly.entity_id
_entity_poly.type
_entity_poly.pdbx_seq_one_letter_code
_entity_poly.pdbx_strand_id
1 'polypeptide(L)'
;MTIRNPLPLSDEWKDPDEYVQALLSFATESLMFMNVCGGVHILDFLTRDPDLYTSLLPEDWRSFFEHHDIHSILQLLLREDIGPLCEPAEINGASENGRTWNGGAFPPATLLEYIRNIRRLSLRREFNPSEKSEPLPSHIAVGMNKKKKHEVEQFSRYVASLSETVNERRGEPLSHIVDFGSGQNYLGRMLASSPYHKHIIAIERKHQYISGANRMDVHARLAAEEKKNTMHNAKRNKLKKQCIDCIDTPELASEVATSETPKVLDPEMGTPLELIDGMPTEPAGQDEDMTSNMLGDMTLEADDVLGSNYIKPAARAPKPRPEIDTRGTVSYIEHNIQDGYLEPIIEHVVDPKTSVETRTSTEEVVIQPTEKRPSDARVMVVSLHSCGNLVHHGVRSLVLNPSVVAIAMIGCCYNLLTERLGPATYKIPILRSAHPRLKRTGSSWDPHGFPMSKLYETYQAKTTTGFKLNITARAMAVQAPYNWGHADSEGFFTRHFYRALLQRVLLDRDIIPKPDVPNDLYKDHTDDPDSGGIALIVGSLRKTAFESFPAYVRAATVKLSRDPTRGELVKERICTMSEEELQRYEADYLHARKNLSIVWSLMAFSSQVVEAAIVVDRWQFLREHDSVKECWVEPVFEYGQSPRNLAVIGIKK
;
A
#
# COMPACT_ATOMS: atom_id res chain seq x y z
N MET A 1 -30.32 2.00 -3.05
CA MET A 1 -29.69 0.86 -2.33
C MET A 1 -30.41 0.59 -1.01
N THR A 2 -30.68 -0.67 -0.65
CA THR A 2 -31.30 -1.06 0.63
C THR A 2 -30.25 -1.74 1.51
N ILE A 3 -29.92 -1.17 2.67
CA ILE A 3 -28.89 -1.74 3.55
C ILE A 3 -29.53 -2.88 4.34
N ARG A 4 -29.20 -4.13 3.98
CA ARG A 4 -29.65 -5.30 4.74
C ARG A 4 -28.65 -5.69 5.82
N ASN A 5 -27.35 -5.66 5.49
CA ASN A 5 -26.25 -5.97 6.41
C ASN A 5 -25.21 -4.85 6.36
N PRO A 6 -24.81 -4.26 7.50
CA PRO A 6 -23.84 -3.16 7.53
C PRO A 6 -22.39 -3.62 7.32
N LEU A 7 -22.13 -4.92 7.40
CA LEU A 7 -20.82 -5.52 7.15
C LEU A 7 -20.99 -6.75 6.24
N PRO A 8 -20.03 -7.06 5.36
CA PRO A 8 -20.07 -8.24 4.51
C PRO A 8 -19.63 -9.46 5.34
N LEU A 9 -20.54 -10.00 6.16
CA LEU A 9 -20.28 -11.11 7.08
C LEU A 9 -20.80 -12.44 6.52
N SER A 10 -20.31 -13.55 7.07
CA SER A 10 -20.93 -14.87 6.89
C SER A 10 -22.35 -14.89 7.44
N ASP A 11 -23.21 -15.74 6.89
CA ASP A 11 -24.63 -15.81 7.27
C ASP A 11 -24.86 -16.30 8.72
N GLU A 12 -23.81 -16.78 9.38
CA GLU A 12 -23.84 -17.15 10.80
C GLU A 12 -23.94 -15.91 11.71
N TRP A 13 -23.47 -14.74 11.27
CA TRP A 13 -23.50 -13.50 12.03
C TRP A 13 -24.79 -12.74 11.75
N LYS A 14 -25.74 -12.83 12.69
CA LYS A 14 -27.00 -12.08 12.63
C LYS A 14 -26.88 -10.68 13.23
N ASP A 15 -26.01 -10.54 14.22
CA ASP A 15 -25.72 -9.27 14.89
C ASP A 15 -24.27 -8.84 14.62
N PRO A 16 -24.05 -7.68 13.98
CA PRO A 16 -22.73 -7.09 13.82
C PRO A 16 -21.99 -6.89 15.15
N ASP A 17 -22.68 -6.58 16.25
CA ASP A 17 -22.02 -6.31 17.53
C ASP A 17 -21.46 -7.60 18.16
N GLU A 18 -22.17 -8.73 18.03
CA GLU A 18 -21.65 -10.06 18.38
C GLU A 18 -20.40 -10.42 17.56
N TYR A 19 -20.40 -10.11 16.26
CA TYR A 19 -19.24 -10.30 15.40
C TYR A 19 -18.05 -9.45 15.85
N VAL A 20 -18.25 -8.15 16.14
CA VAL A 20 -17.16 -7.26 16.62
C VAL A 20 -16.56 -7.79 17.91
N GLN A 21 -17.38 -8.24 18.86
CA GLN A 21 -16.88 -8.83 20.10
C GLN A 21 -16.06 -10.10 19.86
N ALA A 22 -16.55 -11.00 18.99
CA ALA A 22 -15.82 -12.21 18.64
C ALA A 22 -14.50 -11.93 17.92
N LEU A 23 -14.48 -10.94 17.02
CA LEU A 23 -13.30 -10.47 16.31
C LEU A 23 -12.24 -9.93 17.27
N LEU A 24 -12.64 -9.01 18.16
CA LEU A 24 -11.75 -8.41 19.15
C LEU A 24 -11.22 -9.45 20.14
N SER A 25 -12.09 -10.34 20.63
CA SER A 25 -11.70 -11.42 21.54
C SER A 25 -10.68 -12.36 20.89
N PHE A 26 -10.99 -12.87 19.69
CA PHE A 26 -10.07 -13.78 18.99
C PHE A 26 -8.73 -13.11 18.69
N ALA A 27 -8.74 -11.91 18.12
CA ALA A 27 -7.50 -11.25 17.69
C ALA A 27 -6.62 -10.77 18.86
N THR A 28 -7.15 -10.67 20.08
CA THR A 28 -6.39 -10.27 21.28
C THR A 28 -6.10 -11.43 22.26
N GLU A 29 -6.81 -12.55 22.15
CA GLU A 29 -6.66 -13.71 23.06
C GLU A 29 -6.11 -14.97 22.39
N SER A 30 -6.29 -15.16 21.07
CA SER A 30 -5.76 -16.33 20.35
C SER A 30 -4.25 -16.27 20.21
N LEU A 31 -3.54 -17.08 21.01
CA LEU A 31 -2.08 -17.11 21.02
C LEU A 31 -1.51 -17.43 19.64
N MET A 32 -2.06 -18.43 18.95
CA MET A 32 -1.62 -18.79 17.59
C MET A 32 -1.75 -17.60 16.62
N PHE A 33 -2.91 -16.93 16.59
CA PHE A 33 -3.14 -15.77 15.73
C PHE A 33 -2.16 -14.65 16.03
N MET A 34 -2.02 -14.30 17.31
CA MET A 34 -1.12 -13.25 17.74
C MET A 34 0.34 -13.58 17.49
N ASN A 35 0.70 -14.85 17.40
CA ASN A 35 2.05 -15.29 17.09
C ASN A 35 2.34 -15.18 15.60
N VAL A 36 1.48 -15.75 14.74
CA VAL A 36 1.69 -15.71 13.28
C VAL A 36 1.57 -14.28 12.73
N CYS A 37 0.69 -13.45 13.30
CA CYS A 37 0.61 -12.02 12.98
C CYS A 37 1.53 -11.15 13.86
N GLY A 38 2.35 -11.76 14.71
CA GLY A 38 3.01 -11.14 15.87
C GLY A 38 4.42 -10.60 15.71
N GLY A 39 5.01 -10.65 14.52
CA GLY A 39 6.42 -10.28 14.34
C GLY A 39 7.31 -11.39 13.77
N VAL A 40 6.73 -12.45 13.20
CA VAL A 40 7.49 -13.42 12.39
C VAL A 40 8.14 -12.67 11.22
N HIS A 41 9.47 -12.59 11.22
CA HIS A 41 10.24 -11.95 10.16
C HIS A 41 10.92 -13.02 9.30
N ILE A 42 10.87 -12.87 7.97
CA ILE A 42 11.35 -13.92 7.06
C ILE A 42 12.86 -14.20 7.20
N LEU A 43 13.64 -13.17 7.56
CA LEU A 43 15.10 -13.29 7.70
C LEU A 43 15.52 -14.07 8.97
N ASP A 44 14.59 -14.25 9.89
CA ASP A 44 14.83 -14.95 11.17
C ASP A 44 14.74 -16.47 11.02
N PHE A 45 14.22 -16.96 9.88
CA PHE A 45 13.83 -18.37 9.71
C PHE A 45 15.01 -19.35 9.77
N LEU A 46 16.19 -18.92 9.30
CA LEU A 46 17.40 -19.76 9.23
C LEU A 46 18.53 -19.27 10.17
N THR A 47 18.30 -18.19 10.89
CA THR A 47 19.33 -17.50 11.70
C THR A 47 19.12 -17.64 13.21
N ARG A 48 18.00 -18.22 13.64
CA ARG A 48 17.62 -18.38 15.05
C ARG A 48 17.76 -19.82 15.54
N ASP A 49 18.00 -19.92 16.83
CA ASP A 49 18.06 -21.18 17.58
C ASP A 49 17.34 -20.97 18.93
N PRO A 50 16.30 -21.77 19.27
CA PRO A 50 15.67 -22.80 18.44
C PRO A 50 15.00 -22.23 17.18
N ASP A 51 14.77 -23.09 16.18
CA ASP A 51 14.22 -22.66 14.90
C ASP A 51 12.79 -22.10 15.04
N LEU A 52 12.44 -21.19 14.13
CA LEU A 52 11.18 -20.45 14.21
C LEU A 52 9.97 -21.34 13.98
N TYR A 53 10.07 -22.36 13.12
CA TYR A 53 8.97 -23.25 12.78
C TYR A 53 8.56 -24.11 13.97
N THR A 54 9.53 -24.74 14.64
CA THR A 54 9.31 -25.56 15.83
C THR A 54 8.84 -24.73 17.02
N SER A 55 9.35 -23.51 17.16
CA SER A 55 8.96 -22.61 18.26
C SER A 55 7.57 -22.01 18.09
N LEU A 56 7.12 -21.82 16.85
CA LEU A 56 5.86 -21.17 16.52
C LEU A 56 4.68 -22.14 16.48
N LEU A 57 4.89 -23.35 15.93
CA LEU A 57 3.81 -24.28 15.62
C LEU A 57 3.76 -25.49 16.58
N PRO A 58 2.57 -25.83 17.09
CA PRO A 58 2.32 -27.05 17.85
C PRO A 58 2.81 -28.32 17.14
N GLU A 59 3.19 -29.32 17.93
CA GLU A 59 3.74 -30.58 17.41
C GLU A 59 2.76 -31.34 16.52
N ASP A 60 1.49 -31.42 16.90
CA ASP A 60 0.42 -32.06 16.14
C ASP A 60 0.24 -31.43 14.75
N TRP A 61 0.35 -30.10 14.65
CA TRP A 61 0.31 -29.39 13.37
C TRP A 61 1.53 -29.72 12.51
N ARG A 62 2.73 -29.71 13.11
CA ARG A 62 3.98 -30.01 12.41
C ARG A 62 3.98 -31.44 11.86
N SER A 63 3.54 -32.42 12.65
CA SER A 63 3.39 -33.81 12.22
C SER A 63 2.41 -33.96 11.07
N PHE A 64 1.27 -33.25 11.11
CA PHE A 64 0.34 -33.23 9.98
C PHE A 64 0.97 -32.64 8.71
N PHE A 65 1.64 -31.50 8.82
CA PHE A 65 2.26 -30.84 7.67
C PHE A 65 3.42 -31.63 7.06
N GLU A 66 4.11 -32.46 7.84
CA GLU A 66 5.17 -33.34 7.32
C GLU A 66 4.64 -34.30 6.23
N HIS A 67 3.43 -34.82 6.41
CA HIS A 67 2.79 -35.79 5.52
C HIS A 67 2.18 -35.19 4.24
N HIS A 68 2.08 -33.86 4.13
CA HIS A 68 1.39 -33.20 3.01
C HIS A 68 2.29 -32.17 2.33
N ASP A 69 2.16 -32.05 1.01
CA ASP A 69 2.84 -30.99 0.26
C ASP A 69 2.18 -29.62 0.52
N ILE A 70 2.89 -28.55 0.16
CA ILE A 70 2.43 -27.18 0.41
C ILE A 70 1.13 -26.82 -0.32
N HIS A 71 0.87 -27.37 -1.51
CA HIS A 71 -0.34 -27.07 -2.27
C HIS A 71 -1.56 -27.74 -1.68
N SER A 72 -1.42 -28.98 -1.19
CA SER A 72 -2.44 -29.63 -0.38
C SER A 72 -2.76 -28.78 0.85
N ILE A 73 -1.75 -28.31 1.57
CA ILE A 73 -1.94 -27.45 2.75
C ILE A 73 -2.67 -26.14 2.37
N LEU A 74 -2.27 -25.46 1.29
CA LEU A 74 -2.96 -24.27 0.79
C LEU A 74 -4.42 -24.56 0.41
N GLN A 75 -4.70 -25.72 -0.18
CA GLN A 75 -6.05 -26.15 -0.51
C GLN A 75 -6.91 -26.29 0.74
N LEU A 76 -6.40 -26.94 1.79
CA LEU A 76 -7.08 -27.07 3.08
C LEU A 76 -7.35 -25.71 3.72
N LEU A 77 -6.35 -24.83 3.76
CA LEU A 77 -6.47 -23.51 4.39
C LEU A 77 -7.49 -22.63 3.66
N LEU A 78 -7.43 -22.59 2.33
CA LEU A 78 -8.10 -21.55 1.54
C LEU A 78 -9.39 -22.01 0.87
N ARG A 79 -9.51 -23.27 0.44
CA ARG A 79 -10.55 -23.64 -0.56
C ARG A 79 -11.42 -24.81 -0.16
N GLU A 80 -10.88 -25.74 0.62
CA GLU A 80 -11.62 -26.95 1.00
C GLU A 80 -12.75 -26.64 1.98
N ASP A 81 -13.91 -27.28 1.81
CA ASP A 81 -14.96 -27.25 2.80
C ASP A 81 -14.57 -28.12 4.01
N ILE A 82 -14.30 -27.45 5.13
CA ILE A 82 -13.87 -28.12 6.37
C ILE A 82 -15.04 -28.59 7.22
N GLY A 83 -16.29 -28.30 6.85
CA GLY A 83 -17.49 -28.72 7.59
C GLY A 83 -17.49 -30.22 7.89
N PRO A 84 -17.38 -31.09 6.86
CA PRO A 84 -17.30 -32.54 7.05
C PRO A 84 -16.05 -33.00 7.83
N LEU A 85 -14.97 -32.23 7.78
CA LEU A 85 -13.73 -32.55 8.51
C LEU A 85 -13.88 -32.27 10.02
N CYS A 86 -14.71 -31.30 10.40
CA CYS A 86 -14.99 -30.95 11.79
C CYS A 86 -15.97 -31.91 12.49
N GLU A 87 -16.66 -32.79 11.75
CA GLU A 87 -17.64 -33.71 12.33
C GLU A 87 -16.98 -34.87 13.11
N PRO A 88 -17.58 -35.31 14.24
CA PRO A 88 -17.10 -36.45 15.01
C PRO A 88 -17.08 -37.73 14.17
N ALA A 89 -16.09 -38.60 14.43
CA ALA A 89 -15.88 -39.83 13.67
C ALA A 89 -17.08 -40.81 13.71
N GLU A 90 -17.89 -40.75 14.78
CA GLU A 90 -19.07 -41.60 15.00
C GLU A 90 -20.17 -41.44 13.93
N ILE A 91 -20.31 -40.25 13.33
CA ILE A 91 -21.36 -39.97 12.33
C ILE A 91 -20.97 -40.56 10.96
N ASN A 92 -19.67 -40.69 10.69
CA ASN A 92 -19.13 -41.12 9.40
C ASN A 92 -18.63 -42.58 9.37
N GLY A 93 -18.93 -43.38 10.41
CA GLY A 93 -18.65 -44.82 10.44
C GLY A 93 -17.16 -45.20 10.46
N ALA A 94 -16.26 -44.26 10.75
CA ALA A 94 -14.82 -44.48 10.80
C ALA A 94 -14.31 -44.53 12.25
N SER A 95 -13.40 -45.44 12.56
CA SER A 95 -12.65 -45.42 13.82
C SER A 95 -11.79 -44.14 13.89
N GLU A 96 -11.75 -43.45 15.03
CA GLU A 96 -10.96 -42.21 15.24
C GLU A 96 -9.49 -42.37 14.81
N ASN A 97 -8.93 -43.57 14.95
CA ASN A 97 -7.53 -43.88 14.62
C ASN A 97 -7.27 -44.15 13.13
N GLY A 98 -8.29 -44.13 12.27
CA GLY A 98 -8.19 -44.52 10.86
C GLY A 98 -8.56 -43.46 9.83
N ARG A 99 -8.91 -42.23 10.25
CA ARG A 99 -9.20 -41.15 9.29
C ARG A 99 -7.92 -40.74 8.58
N THR A 100 -8.01 -40.58 7.26
CA THR A 100 -6.95 -40.02 6.42
C THR A 100 -7.50 -38.85 5.64
N TRP A 101 -6.62 -37.93 5.27
CA TRP A 101 -6.95 -36.80 4.41
C TRP A 101 -5.93 -36.76 3.28
N ASN A 102 -6.40 -36.72 2.02
CA ASN A 102 -5.55 -36.80 0.83
C ASN A 102 -4.53 -37.97 0.84
N GLY A 103 -4.91 -39.12 1.42
CA GLY A 103 -4.05 -40.30 1.52
C GLY A 103 -2.94 -40.20 2.58
N GLY A 104 -2.91 -39.13 3.38
CA GLY A 104 -1.97 -38.91 4.48
C GLY A 104 -2.67 -38.74 5.83
N ALA A 105 -1.93 -38.15 6.79
CA ALA A 105 -2.42 -37.88 8.14
C ALA A 105 -3.68 -37.00 8.14
N PHE A 106 -4.61 -37.24 9.06
CA PHE A 106 -5.80 -36.39 9.20
C PHE A 106 -5.46 -35.04 9.86
N PRO A 107 -6.04 -33.91 9.43
CA PRO A 107 -5.78 -32.61 10.05
C PRO A 107 -6.21 -32.58 11.53
N PRO A 108 -5.37 -32.07 12.45
CA PRO A 108 -5.70 -31.97 13.87
C PRO A 108 -6.94 -31.09 14.13
N ALA A 109 -7.73 -31.43 15.14
CA ALA A 109 -8.93 -30.67 15.52
C ALA A 109 -8.63 -29.19 15.83
N THR A 110 -7.50 -28.93 16.49
CA THR A 110 -7.02 -27.58 16.81
C THR A 110 -6.70 -26.75 15.56
N LEU A 111 -6.19 -27.39 14.49
CA LEU A 111 -5.95 -26.75 13.20
C LEU A 111 -7.27 -26.44 12.49
N LEU A 112 -8.20 -27.39 12.46
CA LEU A 112 -9.52 -27.19 11.86
C LEU A 112 -10.30 -26.07 12.56
N GLU A 113 -10.24 -26.01 13.89
CA GLU A 113 -10.84 -24.93 14.67
C GLU A 113 -10.18 -23.57 14.34
N TYR A 114 -8.86 -23.53 14.20
CA TYR A 114 -8.15 -22.32 13.79
C TYR A 114 -8.57 -21.86 12.39
N ILE A 115 -8.64 -22.77 11.40
CA ILE A 115 -9.10 -22.48 10.04
C ILE A 115 -10.53 -21.93 10.06
N ARG A 116 -11.43 -22.59 10.81
CA ARG A 116 -12.81 -22.15 10.99
C ARG A 116 -12.86 -20.73 11.58
N ASN A 117 -12.08 -20.45 12.62
CA ASN A 117 -12.01 -19.14 13.25
C ASN A 117 -11.52 -18.04 12.29
N ILE A 118 -10.47 -18.29 11.51
CA ILE A 118 -9.99 -17.32 10.51
C ILE A 118 -11.05 -17.06 9.44
N ARG A 119 -11.70 -18.11 8.91
CA ARG A 119 -12.70 -17.96 7.83
C ARG A 119 -13.95 -17.22 8.30
N ARG A 120 -14.51 -17.56 9.48
CA ARG A 120 -15.71 -16.89 10.02
C ARG A 120 -15.47 -15.44 10.45
N LEU A 121 -14.24 -15.08 10.78
CA LEU A 121 -13.84 -13.72 11.19
C LEU A 121 -13.28 -12.89 10.03
N SER A 122 -13.16 -13.47 8.84
CA SER A 122 -12.78 -12.76 7.63
C SER A 122 -14.03 -12.14 6.99
N LEU A 123 -13.90 -10.91 6.54
CA LEU A 123 -14.96 -10.24 5.77
C LEU A 123 -15.13 -10.93 4.41
N ARG A 124 -16.38 -11.14 3.99
CA ARG A 124 -16.75 -11.62 2.65
C ARG A 124 -16.23 -10.67 1.56
N ARG A 125 -15.94 -11.22 0.38
CA ARG A 125 -15.26 -10.51 -0.73
C ARG A 125 -16.04 -10.60 -2.04
N GLU A 126 -17.14 -11.34 -2.04
CA GLU A 126 -17.98 -11.59 -3.21
C GLU A 126 -18.56 -10.28 -3.72
N PHE A 127 -18.32 -10.01 -5.01
CA PHE A 127 -18.86 -8.85 -5.70
C PHE A 127 -19.98 -9.29 -6.63
N ASN A 128 -21.16 -8.69 -6.47
CA ASN A 128 -22.31 -8.95 -7.32
C ASN A 128 -22.51 -7.77 -8.26
N PRO A 129 -22.03 -7.83 -9.52
CA PRO A 129 -22.18 -6.73 -10.46
C PRO A 129 -23.64 -6.48 -10.81
N SER A 130 -24.03 -5.22 -11.00
CA SER A 130 -25.31 -4.91 -11.63
C SER A 130 -25.29 -5.30 -13.11
N GLU A 131 -26.34 -5.95 -13.62
CA GLU A 131 -26.41 -6.64 -14.93
C GLU A 131 -26.24 -5.76 -16.20
N LYS A 132 -25.85 -4.49 -16.10
CA LYS A 132 -25.62 -3.62 -17.27
C LYS A 132 -24.33 -2.83 -17.09
N SER A 133 -23.26 -3.24 -17.78
CA SER A 133 -22.04 -2.44 -17.91
C SER A 133 -21.76 -2.11 -19.37
N GLU A 134 -21.68 -0.81 -19.68
CA GLU A 134 -20.94 -0.37 -20.86
C GLU A 134 -19.45 -0.24 -20.49
N PRO A 135 -18.54 -0.74 -21.33
CA PRO A 135 -17.11 -0.68 -21.05
C PRO A 135 -16.60 0.76 -21.04
N LEU A 136 -15.53 1.00 -20.27
CA LEU A 136 -14.87 2.31 -20.21
C LEU A 136 -14.54 2.84 -21.62
N PRO A 137 -14.89 4.11 -21.94
CA PRO A 137 -14.53 4.71 -23.21
C PRO A 137 -13.00 4.69 -23.42
N SER A 138 -12.57 4.28 -24.63
CA SER A 138 -11.15 4.07 -24.95
C SER A 138 -10.26 5.30 -24.73
N HIS A 139 -10.82 6.50 -24.89
CA HIS A 139 -10.14 7.77 -24.70
C HIS A 139 -9.89 8.12 -23.22
N ILE A 140 -10.69 7.56 -22.29
CA ILE A 140 -10.50 7.70 -20.84
C ILE A 140 -9.56 6.61 -20.32
N ALA A 141 -9.65 5.39 -20.88
CA ALA A 141 -8.90 4.22 -20.44
C ALA A 141 -7.40 4.23 -20.81
N VAL A 142 -6.89 5.31 -21.40
CA VAL A 142 -5.49 5.46 -21.83
C VAL A 142 -4.55 5.38 -20.61
N GLY A 143 -3.53 4.54 -20.72
CA GLY A 143 -2.52 4.33 -19.65
C GLY A 143 -2.95 3.40 -18.52
N MET A 144 -4.20 2.91 -18.50
CA MET A 144 -4.66 1.97 -17.49
C MET A 144 -4.30 0.53 -17.85
N ASN A 145 -3.79 -0.25 -16.88
CA ASN A 145 -3.71 -1.71 -17.00
C ASN A 145 -5.09 -2.36 -16.76
N LYS A 146 -5.21 -3.68 -17.02
CA LYS A 146 -6.49 -4.42 -16.86
C LYS A 146 -7.13 -4.21 -15.48
N LYS A 147 -6.32 -4.38 -14.42
CA LYS A 147 -6.73 -4.15 -13.04
C LYS A 147 -7.27 -2.73 -12.81
N LYS A 148 -6.55 -1.71 -13.24
CA LYS A 148 -6.93 -0.30 -13.04
C LYS A 148 -8.22 0.04 -13.79
N LYS A 149 -8.39 -0.49 -15.00
CA LYS A 149 -9.64 -0.34 -15.77
C LYS A 149 -10.83 -0.92 -14.98
N HIS A 150 -10.70 -2.15 -14.51
CA HIS A 150 -11.74 -2.81 -13.73
C HIS A 150 -12.12 -2.02 -12.46
N GLU A 151 -11.14 -1.57 -11.69
CA GLU A 151 -11.38 -0.75 -10.49
C GLU A 151 -12.11 0.55 -10.80
N VAL A 152 -11.65 1.30 -11.82
CA VAL A 152 -12.23 2.59 -12.19
C VAL A 152 -13.64 2.43 -12.76
N GLU A 153 -13.87 1.41 -13.58
CA GLU A 153 -15.18 1.11 -14.16
C GLU A 153 -16.22 0.82 -13.08
N GLN A 154 -15.93 -0.12 -12.20
CA GLN A 154 -16.89 -0.54 -11.17
C GLN A 154 -17.07 0.54 -10.10
N PHE A 155 -15.99 1.16 -9.63
CA PHE A 155 -16.08 2.13 -8.56
C PHE A 155 -16.71 3.45 -9.02
N SER A 156 -16.48 3.91 -10.26
CA SER A 156 -17.18 5.10 -10.79
C SER A 156 -18.70 4.88 -10.87
N ARG A 157 -19.15 3.68 -11.29
CA ARG A 157 -20.56 3.30 -11.28
C ARG A 157 -21.13 3.30 -9.87
N TYR A 158 -20.42 2.67 -8.94
CA TYR A 158 -20.81 2.62 -7.54
C TYR A 158 -20.98 4.02 -6.95
N VAL A 159 -19.99 4.89 -7.15
CA VAL A 159 -19.98 6.29 -6.69
C VAL A 159 -21.14 7.09 -7.30
N ALA A 160 -21.45 6.89 -8.59
CA ALA A 160 -22.59 7.53 -9.24
C ALA A 160 -23.94 7.10 -8.62
N SER A 161 -24.14 5.80 -8.41
CA SER A 161 -25.37 5.28 -7.78
C SER A 161 -25.49 5.68 -6.31
N LEU A 162 -24.37 5.73 -5.59
CA LEU A 162 -24.34 6.22 -4.21
C LEU A 162 -24.70 7.72 -4.17
N SER A 163 -24.21 8.52 -5.11
CA SER A 163 -24.55 9.94 -5.22
C SER A 163 -26.06 10.15 -5.36
N GLU A 164 -26.73 9.35 -6.19
CA GLU A 164 -28.19 9.38 -6.34
C GLU A 164 -28.90 8.99 -5.04
N THR A 165 -28.45 7.92 -4.40
CA THR A 165 -28.99 7.47 -3.11
C THR A 165 -28.85 8.53 -2.02
N VAL A 166 -27.72 9.25 -1.97
CA VAL A 166 -27.49 10.35 -1.02
C VAL A 166 -28.45 11.50 -1.29
N ASN A 167 -28.61 11.89 -2.56
CA ASN A 167 -29.56 12.94 -2.96
C ASN A 167 -31.00 12.58 -2.57
N GLU A 168 -31.44 11.36 -2.83
CA GLU A 168 -32.78 10.87 -2.47
C GLU A 168 -33.02 10.87 -0.96
N ARG A 169 -32.05 10.38 -0.17
CA ARG A 169 -32.19 10.22 1.28
C ARG A 169 -32.08 11.51 2.06
N ARG A 170 -31.35 12.49 1.54
CA ARG A 170 -31.16 13.81 2.17
C ARG A 170 -32.12 14.86 1.63
N GLY A 171 -32.60 14.71 0.39
CA GLY A 171 -33.34 15.76 -0.31
C GLY A 171 -32.48 16.96 -0.72
N GLU A 172 -31.16 16.87 -0.56
CA GLU A 172 -30.19 17.89 -0.92
C GLU A 172 -29.25 17.32 -1.99
N PRO A 173 -29.16 17.93 -3.20
CA PRO A 173 -28.28 17.44 -4.24
C PRO A 173 -26.81 17.68 -3.89
N LEU A 174 -25.96 16.67 -4.12
CA LEU A 174 -24.51 16.81 -4.06
C LEU A 174 -24.03 17.84 -5.08
N SER A 175 -23.20 18.78 -4.64
CA SER A 175 -22.57 19.77 -5.51
C SER A 175 -21.30 19.24 -6.15
N HIS A 176 -20.45 18.53 -5.39
CA HIS A 176 -19.14 18.04 -5.84
C HIS A 176 -18.77 16.68 -5.23
N ILE A 177 -17.84 16.00 -5.88
CA ILE A 177 -17.17 14.80 -5.36
C ILE A 177 -15.69 15.13 -5.17
N VAL A 178 -15.16 14.89 -3.97
CA VAL A 178 -13.75 15.10 -3.64
C VAL A 178 -13.00 13.77 -3.77
N ASP A 179 -12.00 13.69 -4.66
CA ASP A 179 -11.16 12.50 -4.84
C ASP A 179 -9.86 12.62 -4.02
N PHE A 180 -9.74 11.80 -2.98
CA PHE A 180 -8.62 11.80 -2.03
C PHE A 180 -7.42 11.02 -2.55
N GLY A 181 -6.28 11.72 -2.70
CA GLY A 181 -5.07 11.09 -3.23
C GLY A 181 -5.27 10.70 -4.68
N SER A 182 -5.78 11.63 -5.48
CA SER A 182 -6.24 11.38 -6.85
C SER A 182 -5.13 10.82 -7.75
N GLY A 183 -3.86 11.10 -7.46
CA GLY A 183 -2.72 10.67 -8.26
C GLY A 183 -2.88 11.12 -9.71
N GLN A 184 -3.04 10.14 -10.61
CA GLN A 184 -3.27 10.37 -12.05
C GLN A 184 -4.74 10.68 -12.42
N ASN A 185 -5.62 10.79 -11.42
CA ASN A 185 -7.03 11.17 -11.52
C ASN A 185 -7.83 10.35 -12.54
N TYR A 186 -7.63 9.02 -12.53
CA TYR A 186 -8.36 8.11 -13.39
C TYR A 186 -9.85 8.01 -13.02
N LEU A 187 -10.15 7.97 -11.71
CA LEU A 187 -11.50 7.91 -11.18
C LEU A 187 -12.25 9.22 -11.44
N GLY A 188 -11.67 10.35 -11.04
CA GLY A 188 -12.26 11.67 -11.26
C GLY A 188 -12.57 11.95 -12.73
N ARG A 189 -11.65 11.63 -13.66
CA ARG A 189 -11.93 11.76 -15.10
C ARG A 189 -13.14 10.94 -15.53
N MET A 190 -13.24 9.68 -15.10
CA MET A 190 -14.38 8.85 -15.46
C MET A 190 -15.70 9.43 -14.92
N LEU A 191 -15.70 9.94 -13.69
CA LEU A 191 -16.89 10.55 -13.08
C LEU A 191 -17.27 11.89 -13.72
N ALA A 192 -16.29 12.67 -14.20
CA ALA A 192 -16.54 13.94 -14.89
C ALA A 192 -17.02 13.74 -16.33
N SER A 193 -16.61 12.67 -17.00
CA SER A 193 -17.04 12.36 -18.36
C SER A 193 -18.41 11.68 -18.43
N SER A 194 -18.95 11.56 -19.65
CA SER A 194 -20.12 10.73 -19.94
C SER A 194 -19.89 9.28 -19.47
N PRO A 195 -20.89 8.65 -18.80
CA PRO A 195 -22.28 9.11 -18.66
C PRO A 195 -22.58 9.93 -17.39
N TYR A 196 -21.62 10.14 -16.49
CA TYR A 196 -21.91 10.59 -15.12
C TYR A 196 -21.94 12.11 -14.92
N HIS A 197 -21.10 12.86 -15.64
CA HIS A 197 -21.06 14.33 -15.65
C HIS A 197 -21.01 14.97 -14.25
N LYS A 198 -20.18 14.45 -13.34
CA LYS A 198 -20.01 14.97 -11.97
C LYS A 198 -18.96 16.09 -11.93
N HIS A 199 -19.01 16.93 -10.90
CA HIS A 199 -18.01 17.94 -10.61
C HIS A 199 -17.00 17.40 -9.58
N ILE A 200 -15.73 17.33 -9.96
CA ILE A 200 -14.70 16.66 -9.18
C ILE A 200 -13.70 17.65 -8.62
N ILE A 201 -13.38 17.50 -7.33
CA ILE A 201 -12.27 18.17 -6.64
C ILE A 201 -11.18 17.12 -6.40
N ALA A 202 -10.13 17.12 -7.21
CA ALA A 202 -9.04 16.16 -7.13
C ALA A 202 -7.92 16.71 -6.23
N ILE A 203 -7.72 16.09 -5.06
CA ILE A 203 -6.69 16.50 -4.10
C ILE A 203 -5.48 15.57 -4.19
N GLU A 204 -4.32 16.15 -4.49
CA GLU A 204 -3.05 15.43 -4.59
C GLU A 204 -1.92 16.25 -3.95
N ARG A 205 -1.00 15.58 -3.25
CA ARG A 205 0.08 16.27 -2.53
C ARG A 205 1.30 16.57 -3.41
N LYS A 206 1.44 15.91 -4.56
CA LYS A 206 2.59 16.10 -5.48
C LYS A 206 2.18 16.78 -6.77
N HIS A 207 2.73 17.97 -7.02
CA HIS A 207 2.57 18.70 -8.28
C HIS A 207 2.79 17.85 -9.56
N GLN A 208 3.79 16.96 -9.54
CA GLN A 208 4.13 16.12 -10.69
C GLN A 208 2.94 15.25 -11.14
N TYR A 209 2.18 14.67 -10.20
CA TYR A 209 1.02 13.85 -10.55
C TYR A 209 -0.13 14.70 -11.12
N ILE A 210 -0.35 15.89 -10.58
CA ILE A 210 -1.32 16.86 -11.10
C ILE A 210 -0.97 17.25 -12.54
N SER A 211 0.29 17.59 -12.80
CA SER A 211 0.73 17.95 -14.15
C SER A 211 0.57 16.80 -15.17
N GLY A 212 0.77 15.55 -14.73
CA GLY A 212 0.52 14.36 -15.54
C GLY A 212 -0.98 14.14 -15.81
N ALA A 213 -1.82 14.36 -14.79
CA ALA A 213 -3.28 14.24 -14.90
C ALA A 213 -3.87 15.28 -15.87
N ASN A 214 -3.45 16.54 -15.76
CA ASN A 214 -3.85 17.63 -16.67
C ASN A 214 -3.58 17.29 -18.15
N ARG A 215 -2.45 16.63 -18.46
CA ARG A 215 -2.15 16.18 -19.84
C ARG A 215 -3.14 15.13 -20.33
N MET A 216 -3.65 14.28 -19.44
CA MET A 216 -4.61 13.25 -19.79
C MET A 216 -6.05 13.75 -19.88
N ASP A 217 -6.39 14.89 -19.26
CA ASP A 217 -7.71 15.51 -19.38
C ASP A 217 -8.02 15.97 -20.81
N VAL A 218 -6.97 16.34 -21.56
CA VAL A 218 -7.05 16.62 -23.00
C VAL A 218 -7.52 15.38 -23.76
N HIS A 219 -6.95 14.21 -23.48
CA HIS A 219 -7.36 12.95 -24.10
C HIS A 219 -8.77 12.53 -23.70
N ALA A 220 -9.17 12.84 -22.45
CA ALA A 220 -10.51 12.62 -21.93
C ALA A 220 -11.56 13.64 -22.43
N ARG A 221 -11.14 14.64 -23.24
CA ARG A 221 -12.00 15.73 -23.76
C ARG A 221 -12.63 16.61 -22.67
N LEU A 222 -11.98 16.69 -21.51
CA LEU A 222 -12.36 17.55 -20.39
C LEU A 222 -11.62 18.90 -20.40
N ALA A 223 -10.49 18.98 -21.11
CA ALA A 223 -9.71 20.20 -21.28
C ALA A 223 -9.32 20.44 -22.74
N ALA A 224 -9.19 21.71 -23.15
CA ALA A 224 -8.65 22.06 -24.46
C ALA A 224 -7.13 21.85 -24.51
N GLU A 225 -6.59 21.46 -25.67
CA GLU A 225 -5.15 21.57 -25.90
C GLU A 225 -4.71 23.03 -25.79
N GLU A 226 -3.91 23.35 -24.78
CA GLU A 226 -3.19 24.62 -24.76
C GLU A 226 -2.21 24.64 -25.94
N LYS A 227 -2.50 25.48 -26.93
CA LYS A 227 -1.52 25.81 -27.96
C LYS A 227 -0.35 26.51 -27.27
N LYS A 228 0.75 25.79 -27.03
CA LYS A 228 2.03 26.43 -26.74
C LYS A 228 2.31 27.42 -27.87
N ASN A 229 2.24 28.72 -27.59
CA ASN A 229 2.57 29.76 -28.54
C ASN A 229 4.02 29.56 -29.00
N THR A 230 4.20 28.97 -30.17
CA THR A 230 5.48 28.65 -30.82
C THR A 230 6.22 29.91 -31.30
N MET A 231 5.98 31.07 -30.68
CA MET A 231 6.63 32.34 -31.00
C MET A 231 7.93 32.56 -30.21
N HIS A 232 8.09 31.97 -29.01
CA HIS A 232 9.27 32.22 -28.18
C HIS A 232 10.49 31.34 -28.53
N ASN A 233 10.28 30.12 -29.02
CA ASN A 233 11.38 29.22 -29.40
C ASN A 233 12.02 29.58 -30.75
N ALA A 234 11.27 30.17 -31.67
CA ALA A 234 11.80 30.62 -32.96
C ALA A 234 12.78 31.79 -32.80
N LYS A 235 12.49 32.75 -31.91
CA LYS A 235 13.38 33.89 -31.63
C LYS A 235 14.66 33.44 -30.91
N ARG A 236 14.54 32.50 -29.96
CA ARG A 236 15.68 31.94 -29.22
C ARG A 236 16.59 31.06 -30.08
N ASN A 237 16.03 30.29 -31.01
CA ASN A 237 16.80 29.50 -31.99
C ASN A 237 17.40 30.35 -33.11
N LYS A 238 16.83 31.52 -33.41
CA LYS A 238 17.40 32.48 -34.37
C LYS A 238 18.60 33.24 -33.77
N LEU A 239 18.53 33.58 -32.48
CA LEU A 239 19.65 34.16 -31.71
C LEU A 239 20.80 33.15 -31.49
N LYS A 240 20.51 31.87 -31.28
CA LYS A 240 21.54 30.81 -31.19
C LYS A 240 22.23 30.47 -32.53
N LYS A 241 21.66 30.86 -33.67
CA LYS A 241 22.25 30.63 -35.01
C LYS A 241 23.12 31.80 -35.51
N GLN A 242 23.22 32.90 -34.76
CA GLN A 242 23.98 34.09 -35.14
C GLN A 242 25.31 34.27 -34.40
N CYS A 243 25.70 33.34 -33.53
CA CYS A 243 27.06 33.23 -33.02
C CYS A 243 27.64 31.87 -33.37
N ILE A 244 27.98 31.72 -34.65
CA ILE A 244 29.05 30.85 -35.12
C ILE A 244 30.12 31.83 -35.59
N ASP A 245 31.35 31.63 -35.12
CA ASP A 245 32.53 32.50 -35.22
C ASP A 245 32.71 33.41 -33.99
N CYS A 246 33.40 32.89 -32.98
CA CYS A 246 34.65 33.45 -32.45
C CYS A 246 35.19 32.60 -31.29
N ILE A 247 36.50 32.38 -31.34
CA ILE A 247 37.38 31.47 -30.61
C ILE A 247 37.68 31.93 -29.17
N ASP A 248 37.93 30.94 -28.30
CA ASP A 248 38.67 30.91 -27.01
C ASP A 248 38.90 32.21 -26.22
N THR A 249 38.58 32.18 -24.92
CA THR A 249 39.47 32.36 -23.73
C THR A 249 38.59 32.67 -22.49
N PRO A 250 38.87 32.10 -21.29
CA PRO A 250 38.10 32.37 -20.08
C PRO A 250 38.72 33.52 -19.27
N GLU A 251 37.91 34.47 -18.78
CA GLU A 251 38.40 35.52 -17.87
C GLU A 251 37.44 35.75 -16.69
N LEU A 252 38.09 35.92 -15.54
CA LEU A 252 37.56 35.95 -14.17
C LEU A 252 36.84 37.24 -13.79
N ALA A 253 35.98 37.07 -12.79
CA ALA A 253 35.63 37.91 -11.64
C ALA A 253 36.11 39.39 -11.54
N SER A 254 35.22 40.23 -11.00
CA SER A 254 35.57 41.47 -10.30
C SER A 254 35.06 41.46 -8.85
N GLU A 255 35.99 41.66 -7.91
CA GLU A 255 35.82 41.93 -6.47
C GLU A 255 35.71 43.43 -6.17
N VAL A 256 35.11 43.81 -5.03
CA VAL A 256 35.49 44.93 -4.12
C VAL A 256 34.91 44.60 -2.71
N ALA A 257 35.70 44.13 -1.72
CA ALA A 257 36.42 44.83 -0.62
C ALA A 257 35.52 45.49 0.46
N THR A 258 35.72 45.49 1.80
CA THR A 258 36.75 45.07 2.80
C THR A 258 36.09 45.21 4.21
N SER A 259 36.37 44.43 5.27
CA SER A 259 37.48 44.66 6.23
C SER A 259 37.50 43.65 7.41
N GLU A 260 38.71 43.14 7.68
CA GLU A 260 39.39 42.80 8.96
C GLU A 260 38.91 41.70 9.94
N THR A 261 39.79 40.70 10.10
CA THR A 261 39.82 39.54 11.03
C THR A 261 40.66 39.81 12.31
N PRO A 262 40.65 38.91 13.33
CA PRO A 262 41.76 37.92 13.45
C PRO A 262 41.28 36.48 13.84
N LYS A 263 41.70 35.43 13.10
CA LYS A 263 42.79 34.44 13.42
C LYS A 263 42.40 33.42 14.53
N VAL A 264 42.40 32.08 14.36
CA VAL A 264 43.57 31.18 14.12
C VAL A 264 43.14 29.67 13.99
N LEU A 265 43.84 28.92 13.10
CA LEU A 265 44.18 27.47 13.03
C LEU A 265 43.28 26.40 12.32
N ASP A 266 43.70 26.12 11.08
CA ASP A 266 43.69 24.90 10.24
C ASP A 266 44.61 23.75 10.82
N PRO A 267 44.71 22.50 10.27
CA PRO A 267 44.76 22.18 8.81
C PRO A 267 44.24 20.82 8.24
N GLU A 268 43.99 20.86 6.92
CA GLU A 268 44.35 19.90 5.81
C GLU A 268 43.83 18.44 5.83
N MET A 269 43.57 17.71 4.73
CA MET A 269 43.67 17.83 3.25
C MET A 269 42.83 16.64 2.69
N GLY A 270 42.12 16.69 1.55
CA GLY A 270 42.69 16.62 0.20
C GLY A 270 41.67 16.01 -0.77
N THR A 271 41.61 16.58 -1.98
CA THR A 271 40.61 16.44 -3.06
C THR A 271 40.97 15.36 -4.12
N PRO A 272 40.10 15.11 -5.12
CA PRO A 272 39.90 13.81 -5.80
C PRO A 272 40.51 13.72 -7.21
N LEU A 273 40.34 12.57 -7.86
CA LEU A 273 40.55 12.38 -9.30
C LEU A 273 39.34 11.73 -9.99
N GLU A 274 39.07 12.27 -11.17
CA GLU A 274 37.94 12.05 -12.07
C GLU A 274 38.17 10.95 -13.14
N LEU A 275 37.03 10.33 -13.51
CA LEU A 275 36.56 9.97 -14.87
C LEU A 275 37.08 8.69 -15.57
N ILE A 276 36.13 7.96 -16.19
CA ILE A 276 36.06 7.61 -17.63
C ILE A 276 34.71 6.88 -17.91
N ASP A 277 34.10 7.27 -19.03
CA ASP A 277 32.80 6.91 -19.63
C ASP A 277 32.90 5.70 -20.61
N GLY A 278 31.76 5.06 -20.95
CA GLY A 278 31.61 4.37 -22.25
C GLY A 278 30.92 2.98 -22.33
N MET A 279 29.58 2.99 -22.55
CA MET A 279 28.86 2.30 -23.67
C MET A 279 28.57 0.75 -23.65
N PRO A 280 27.62 0.19 -24.46
CA PRO A 280 26.27 -0.23 -24.00
C PRO A 280 25.89 -1.69 -24.35
N THR A 281 24.75 -2.20 -23.84
CA THR A 281 24.05 -3.36 -24.45
C THR A 281 22.53 -3.29 -24.26
N GLU A 282 21.83 -3.58 -25.36
CA GLU A 282 20.39 -3.47 -25.66
C GLU A 282 19.45 -4.50 -24.97
N PRO A 283 18.11 -4.35 -25.06
CA PRO A 283 17.14 -4.83 -24.06
C PRO A 283 16.35 -6.08 -24.48
N ALA A 284 15.75 -6.77 -23.51
CA ALA A 284 14.69 -7.75 -23.76
C ALA A 284 13.67 -7.85 -22.60
N GLY A 285 12.38 -7.82 -22.97
CA GLY A 285 11.34 -8.63 -22.34
C GLY A 285 10.50 -8.02 -21.21
N GLN A 286 9.28 -7.61 -21.54
CA GLN A 286 8.17 -7.34 -20.62
C GLN A 286 7.59 -8.66 -20.08
N ASP A 287 7.24 -8.73 -18.79
CA ASP A 287 5.91 -9.16 -18.31
C ASP A 287 5.81 -9.34 -16.77
N GLU A 288 4.73 -8.74 -16.23
CA GLU A 288 3.90 -9.05 -15.07
C GLU A 288 4.52 -9.77 -13.86
N ASP A 289 4.69 -9.12 -12.70
CA ASP A 289 3.75 -9.36 -11.57
C ASP A 289 4.19 -8.71 -10.25
N MET A 290 3.14 -8.30 -9.55
CA MET A 290 2.95 -7.62 -8.28
C MET A 290 3.44 -8.50 -7.13
N THR A 291 4.37 -8.02 -6.28
CA THR A 291 4.53 -8.40 -4.84
C THR A 291 5.83 -7.89 -4.19
N SER A 292 6.72 -7.23 -4.91
CA SER A 292 7.88 -6.55 -4.28
C SER A 292 8.12 -5.22 -4.97
N ASN A 293 7.50 -4.14 -4.46
CA ASN A 293 7.91 -2.74 -4.66
C ASN A 293 6.93 -1.78 -3.97
N MET A 294 7.24 -1.38 -2.73
CA MET A 294 6.65 -0.19 -2.08
C MET A 294 7.74 0.55 -1.27
N LEU A 295 8.85 0.87 -1.95
CA LEU A 295 9.80 1.93 -1.59
C LEU A 295 10.19 2.59 -2.93
N GLY A 296 9.87 3.87 -3.05
CA GLY A 296 9.86 4.59 -4.33
C GLY A 296 11.24 4.99 -4.83
N ASP A 297 11.35 5.14 -6.14
CA ASP A 297 11.66 6.42 -6.77
C ASP A 297 11.23 6.33 -8.25
N MET A 298 10.54 7.33 -8.77
CA MET A 298 10.18 7.41 -10.19
C MET A 298 10.46 8.83 -10.67
N THR A 299 11.73 9.10 -10.88
CA THR A 299 12.21 10.16 -11.78
C THR A 299 12.09 9.62 -13.20
N LEU A 300 11.24 10.25 -14.01
CA LEU A 300 11.21 10.04 -15.46
C LEU A 300 12.19 11.04 -16.08
N GLU A 301 13.26 10.56 -16.70
CA GLU A 301 14.03 11.34 -17.66
C GLU A 301 13.53 11.07 -19.08
N ALA A 302 13.67 12.11 -19.90
CA ALA A 302 13.19 12.23 -21.26
C ALA A 302 14.24 11.75 -22.28
N ASP A 303 13.72 11.46 -23.47
CA ASP A 303 14.40 11.22 -24.74
C ASP A 303 15.00 9.83 -24.96
N ASP A 304 14.34 9.06 -25.83
CA ASP A 304 15.01 8.55 -27.04
C ASP A 304 13.98 8.39 -28.18
N VAL A 305 14.03 9.37 -29.08
CA VAL A 305 13.50 9.29 -30.44
C VAL A 305 14.68 8.89 -31.31
N LEU A 306 14.58 7.77 -32.04
CA LEU A 306 15.00 7.67 -33.46
C LEU A 306 14.78 6.25 -34.02
N GLY A 307 14.26 6.20 -35.25
CA GLY A 307 14.63 5.15 -36.22
C GLY A 307 13.57 4.12 -36.59
N SER A 308 12.44 4.51 -37.18
CA SER A 308 11.68 3.59 -38.06
C SER A 308 11.26 4.29 -39.35
N ASN A 309 11.49 3.58 -40.45
CA ASN A 309 11.35 4.02 -41.83
C ASN A 309 10.05 4.78 -42.13
N TYR A 310 10.21 6.00 -42.63
CA TYR A 310 9.12 6.84 -43.15
C TYR A 310 8.49 6.19 -44.39
N ILE A 311 7.34 5.53 -44.22
CA ILE A 311 6.33 5.44 -45.27
C ILE A 311 5.42 6.66 -45.09
N LYS A 312 5.42 7.59 -46.06
CA LYS A 312 4.54 8.76 -46.06
C LYS A 312 3.07 8.30 -45.94
N PRO A 313 2.35 8.61 -44.86
CA PRO A 313 0.91 8.41 -44.84
C PRO A 313 0.28 9.45 -45.77
N ALA A 314 -0.57 9.01 -46.68
CA ALA A 314 -1.42 9.90 -47.47
C ALA A 314 -2.18 10.86 -46.54
N ALA A 315 -2.28 12.13 -46.95
CA ALA A 315 -2.94 13.18 -46.21
C ALA A 315 -4.36 12.77 -45.82
N ARG A 316 -4.57 12.37 -44.56
CA ARG A 316 -5.90 12.23 -43.98
C ARG A 316 -6.43 13.63 -43.71
N ALA A 317 -7.60 13.94 -44.26
CA ALA A 317 -8.35 15.14 -43.95
C ALA A 317 -8.43 15.34 -42.42
N PRO A 318 -8.36 16.59 -41.93
CA PRO A 318 -8.41 16.87 -40.50
C PRO A 318 -9.72 16.33 -39.93
N LYS A 319 -9.63 15.36 -39.02
CA LYS A 319 -10.80 14.96 -38.23
C LYS A 319 -11.28 16.21 -37.47
N PRO A 320 -12.60 16.48 -37.44
CA PRO A 320 -13.14 17.58 -36.64
C PRO A 320 -12.62 17.45 -35.21
N ARG A 321 -12.24 18.60 -34.62
CA ARG A 321 -11.77 18.61 -33.23
C ARG A 321 -12.87 17.98 -32.35
N PRO A 322 -12.52 17.04 -31.47
CA PRO A 322 -13.50 16.51 -30.55
C PRO A 322 -14.05 17.66 -29.70
N GLU A 323 -15.38 17.77 -29.64
CA GLU A 323 -16.05 18.72 -28.75
C GLU A 323 -15.68 18.40 -27.29
N ILE A 324 -15.38 19.44 -26.52
CA ILE A 324 -15.07 19.34 -25.09
C ILE A 324 -16.39 19.11 -24.36
N ASP A 325 -16.47 18.05 -23.55
CA ASP A 325 -17.65 17.80 -22.74
C ASP A 325 -17.58 18.67 -21.48
N THR A 326 -18.38 19.73 -21.43
CA THR A 326 -18.39 20.71 -20.34
C THR A 326 -19.40 20.39 -19.23
N ARG A 327 -20.11 19.26 -19.33
CA ARG A 327 -21.17 18.91 -18.36
C ARG A 327 -20.62 18.47 -17.01
N GLY A 328 -19.46 17.82 -16.98
CA GLY A 328 -18.69 17.56 -15.76
C GLY A 328 -17.38 18.33 -15.77
N THR A 329 -16.80 18.53 -14.59
CA THR A 329 -15.58 19.34 -14.41
C THR A 329 -14.61 18.65 -13.48
N VAL A 330 -13.32 18.98 -13.62
CA VAL A 330 -12.26 18.54 -12.72
C VAL A 330 -11.46 19.75 -12.27
N SER A 331 -11.38 19.97 -10.97
CA SER A 331 -10.55 20.99 -10.33
C SER A 331 -9.45 20.30 -9.52
N TYR A 332 -8.18 20.59 -9.85
CA TYR A 332 -7.03 20.03 -9.14
C TYR A 332 -6.58 20.97 -8.03
N ILE A 333 -6.29 20.38 -6.87
CA ILE A 333 -5.78 21.10 -5.70
C ILE A 333 -4.53 20.38 -5.20
N GLU A 334 -3.44 21.12 -5.16
CA GLU A 334 -2.22 20.65 -4.51
C GLU A 334 -2.32 20.85 -3.00
N HIS A 335 -2.54 19.76 -2.25
CA HIS A 335 -2.67 19.84 -0.80
C HIS A 335 -2.23 18.53 -0.11
N ASN A 336 -1.54 18.65 1.01
CA ASN A 336 -1.13 17.52 1.84
C ASN A 336 -2.09 17.34 3.02
N ILE A 337 -3.05 16.44 2.89
CA ILE A 337 -4.12 16.21 3.88
C ILE A 337 -3.54 15.67 5.20
N GLN A 338 -3.71 16.42 6.30
CA GLN A 338 -3.16 16.08 7.62
C GLN A 338 -4.13 15.41 8.59
N ASP A 339 -5.42 15.77 8.56
CA ASP A 339 -6.36 15.42 9.63
C ASP A 339 -7.78 15.07 9.14
N GLY A 340 -8.09 15.44 7.90
CA GLY A 340 -9.40 15.27 7.28
C GLY A 340 -10.26 16.54 7.28
N TYR A 341 -9.78 17.69 7.75
CA TYR A 341 -10.49 18.96 7.66
C TYR A 341 -10.32 19.60 6.27
N LEU A 342 -11.44 19.86 5.59
CA LEU A 342 -11.51 20.22 4.17
C LEU A 342 -12.30 21.51 3.90
N GLU A 343 -12.95 22.11 4.89
CA GLU A 343 -13.78 23.30 4.67
C GLU A 343 -13.07 24.43 3.89
N PRO A 344 -11.80 24.79 4.18
CA PRO A 344 -11.11 25.84 3.42
C PRO A 344 -10.92 25.49 1.93
N ILE A 345 -10.74 24.21 1.64
CA ILE A 345 -10.54 23.69 0.28
C ILE A 345 -11.87 23.68 -0.48
N ILE A 346 -12.94 23.25 0.19
CA ILE A 346 -14.29 23.21 -0.36
C ILE A 346 -14.79 24.64 -0.64
N GLU A 347 -14.63 25.56 0.32
CA GLU A 347 -15.01 26.97 0.16
C GLU A 347 -14.32 27.60 -1.05
N HIS A 348 -13.01 27.37 -1.21
CA HIS A 348 -12.22 27.93 -2.32
C HIS A 348 -12.71 27.49 -3.72
N VAL A 349 -13.16 26.25 -3.88
CA VAL A 349 -13.63 25.74 -5.18
C VAL A 349 -15.11 26.03 -5.42
N VAL A 350 -15.94 25.89 -4.40
CA VAL A 350 -17.40 25.99 -4.55
C VAL A 350 -17.85 27.45 -4.60
N ASP A 351 -17.20 28.36 -3.87
CA ASP A 351 -17.48 29.80 -3.91
C ASP A 351 -16.19 30.64 -4.07
N PRO A 352 -15.64 30.75 -5.29
CA PRO A 352 -14.40 31.50 -5.53
C PRO A 352 -14.53 33.02 -5.33
N LYS A 353 -15.70 33.55 -4.94
CA LYS A 353 -15.93 35.00 -4.78
C LYS A 353 -15.25 35.61 -3.56
N THR A 354 -14.69 34.81 -2.66
CA THR A 354 -14.00 35.28 -1.44
C THR A 354 -12.51 35.57 -1.64
N SER A 355 -11.95 35.39 -2.85
CA SER A 355 -10.53 35.66 -3.12
C SER A 355 -10.29 36.52 -4.35
N VAL A 356 -10.75 37.77 -4.31
CA VAL A 356 -10.15 38.85 -5.12
C VAL A 356 -10.03 40.10 -4.23
N GLU A 357 -8.96 40.17 -3.45
CA GLU A 357 -8.43 41.46 -3.01
C GLU A 357 -7.21 41.79 -3.85
N THR A 358 -7.47 42.59 -4.88
CA THR A 358 -6.48 43.34 -5.64
C THR A 358 -5.62 44.15 -4.67
N ARG A 359 -4.33 43.85 -4.59
CA ARG A 359 -3.35 44.70 -3.88
C ARG A 359 -3.28 46.06 -4.57
N THR A 360 -3.89 47.07 -3.96
CA THR A 360 -3.56 48.48 -4.20
C THR A 360 -3.35 49.17 -2.85
N SER A 361 -2.09 49.47 -2.58
CA SER A 361 -1.52 50.48 -1.67
C SER A 361 -2.39 51.09 -0.56
N THR A 362 -1.94 50.85 0.67
CA THR A 362 -1.97 51.75 1.84
C THR A 362 -3.29 52.46 2.13
N GLU A 363 -4.16 51.80 2.90
CA GLU A 363 -5.02 52.41 3.93
C GLU A 363 -5.55 51.28 4.84
N GLU A 364 -5.49 51.46 6.16
CA GLU A 364 -5.92 50.48 7.16
C GLU A 364 -7.43 50.24 7.06
N VAL A 365 -7.84 49.00 6.75
CA VAL A 365 -9.25 48.60 6.75
C VAL A 365 -9.56 47.91 8.08
N VAL A 366 -10.43 48.56 8.86
CA VAL A 366 -11.07 47.97 10.04
C VAL A 366 -11.93 46.79 9.60
N ILE A 367 -11.52 45.57 9.96
CA ILE A 367 -12.29 44.34 9.73
C ILE A 367 -13.51 44.37 10.65
N GLN A 368 -14.68 44.70 10.12
CA GLN A 368 -15.93 44.32 10.77
C GLN A 368 -16.14 42.81 10.56
N PRO A 369 -16.47 42.04 11.60
CA PRO A 369 -16.78 40.63 11.46
C PRO A 369 -18.13 40.50 10.76
N THR A 370 -18.13 40.41 9.43
CA THR A 370 -19.30 39.95 8.69
C THR A 370 -19.50 38.48 9.01
N GLU A 371 -20.67 38.13 9.54
CA GLU A 371 -21.08 36.75 9.78
C GLU A 371 -20.88 35.94 8.51
N LYS A 372 -19.88 35.04 8.50
CA LYS A 372 -19.66 34.11 7.41
C LYS A 372 -20.92 33.27 7.24
N ARG A 373 -21.64 33.45 6.13
CA ARG A 373 -22.70 32.52 5.77
C ARG A 373 -22.08 31.13 5.63
N PRO A 374 -22.62 30.10 6.30
CA PRO A 374 -22.13 28.74 6.11
C PRO A 374 -22.25 28.36 4.63
N SER A 375 -21.18 27.80 4.07
CA SER A 375 -21.14 27.32 2.69
C SER A 375 -22.29 26.34 2.46
N ASP A 376 -23.05 26.51 1.38
CA ASP A 376 -24.11 25.57 0.99
C ASP A 376 -23.56 24.35 0.23
N ALA A 377 -22.24 24.12 0.29
CA ALA A 377 -21.62 22.97 -0.32
C ALA A 377 -22.13 21.66 0.32
N ARG A 378 -22.49 20.69 -0.53
CA ARG A 378 -22.81 19.33 -0.14
C ARG A 378 -21.92 18.41 -0.95
N VAL A 379 -20.83 17.95 -0.35
CA VAL A 379 -19.82 17.16 -1.06
C VAL A 379 -19.78 15.73 -0.57
N MET A 380 -19.39 14.83 -1.47
CA MET A 380 -19.06 13.45 -1.13
C MET A 380 -17.56 13.24 -1.28
N VAL A 381 -16.91 12.65 -0.28
CA VAL A 381 -15.46 12.33 -0.36
C VAL A 381 -15.30 10.87 -0.77
N VAL A 382 -14.51 10.62 -1.81
CA VAL A 382 -14.23 9.28 -2.30
C VAL A 382 -12.73 9.02 -2.34
N SER A 383 -12.34 7.76 -2.27
CA SER A 383 -10.97 7.39 -2.60
C SER A 383 -10.83 5.99 -3.14
N LEU A 384 -9.87 5.81 -4.05
CA LEU A 384 -9.49 4.53 -4.61
C LEU A 384 -8.00 4.28 -4.33
N HIS A 385 -7.71 3.39 -3.39
CA HIS A 385 -6.37 3.05 -2.89
C HIS A 385 -5.69 4.12 -2.03
N SER A 386 -6.40 4.73 -1.09
CA SER A 386 -5.73 5.54 -0.08
C SER A 386 -4.83 4.67 0.82
N CYS A 387 -3.58 5.09 1.02
CA CYS A 387 -2.60 4.38 1.83
C CYS A 387 -2.54 4.92 3.27
N GLY A 388 -2.32 4.04 4.24
CA GLY A 388 -2.08 4.41 5.64
C GLY A 388 -3.18 5.31 6.22
N ASN A 389 -2.77 6.36 6.93
CA ASN A 389 -3.68 7.29 7.60
C ASN A 389 -4.53 8.12 6.63
N LEU A 390 -4.24 8.16 5.32
CA LEU A 390 -5.06 8.91 4.38
C LEU A 390 -6.52 8.40 4.35
N VAL A 391 -6.73 7.08 4.53
CA VAL A 391 -8.08 6.52 4.69
C VAL A 391 -8.73 7.04 5.97
N HIS A 392 -7.97 7.13 7.06
CA HIS A 392 -8.47 7.65 8.34
C HIS A 392 -8.89 9.12 8.22
N HIS A 393 -8.11 9.93 7.51
CA HIS A 393 -8.43 11.33 7.25
C HIS A 393 -9.70 11.46 6.41
N GLY A 394 -9.86 10.63 5.38
CA GLY A 394 -11.10 10.63 4.59
C GLY A 394 -12.31 10.14 5.37
N VAL A 395 -12.18 9.13 6.25
CA VAL A 395 -13.26 8.70 7.15
C VAL A 395 -13.62 9.81 8.16
N ARG A 396 -12.62 10.45 8.78
CA ARG A 396 -12.81 11.60 9.69
C ARG A 396 -13.46 12.78 8.99
N SER A 397 -13.22 12.96 7.69
CA SER A 397 -13.76 14.09 6.95
C SER A 397 -15.29 14.16 7.00
N LEU A 398 -15.98 13.01 7.10
CA LEU A 398 -17.44 12.97 7.27
C LEU A 398 -17.85 13.66 8.56
N VAL A 399 -17.13 13.42 9.66
CA VAL A 399 -17.51 13.90 10.99
C VAL A 399 -17.06 15.35 11.20
N LEU A 400 -15.87 15.70 10.70
CA LEU A 400 -15.23 17.00 10.95
C LEU A 400 -15.81 18.15 10.14
N ASN A 401 -16.33 17.89 8.94
CA ASN A 401 -16.68 18.93 7.97
C ASN A 401 -18.19 19.01 7.75
N PRO A 402 -18.89 20.09 8.15
CA PRO A 402 -20.29 20.31 7.83
C PRO A 402 -20.64 20.08 6.35
N SER A 403 -19.78 20.50 5.41
CA SER A 403 -20.01 20.40 3.97
C SER A 403 -19.92 18.96 3.43
N VAL A 404 -19.21 18.07 4.12
CA VAL A 404 -19.09 16.65 3.71
C VAL A 404 -20.30 15.88 4.21
N VAL A 405 -21.12 15.37 3.30
CA VAL A 405 -22.37 14.68 3.63
C VAL A 405 -22.35 13.18 3.36
N ALA A 406 -21.37 12.70 2.59
CA ALA A 406 -21.17 11.27 2.36
C ALA A 406 -19.69 10.95 2.12
N ILE A 407 -19.30 9.71 2.36
CA ILE A 407 -17.98 9.18 2.01
C ILE A 407 -18.07 7.79 1.39
N ALA A 408 -17.10 7.47 0.52
CA ALA A 408 -16.85 6.11 0.03
C ALA A 408 -15.34 5.86 -0.08
N MET A 409 -14.77 5.14 0.90
CA MET A 409 -13.33 5.08 1.12
C MET A 409 -12.77 3.67 0.90
N ILE A 410 -11.81 3.52 -0.02
CA ILE A 410 -11.11 2.25 -0.27
C ILE A 410 -9.65 2.37 0.16
N GLY A 411 -9.28 1.59 1.19
CA GLY A 411 -7.89 1.48 1.64
C GLY A 411 -7.11 0.41 0.88
N CYS A 412 -5.79 0.59 0.72
CA CYS A 412 -4.95 -0.38 -0.01
C CYS A 412 -3.67 -0.84 0.68
N CYS A 413 -3.07 -0.01 1.55
CA CYS A 413 -1.72 -0.21 2.10
C CYS A 413 -1.73 0.11 3.59
N TYR A 414 -1.85 -0.90 4.44
CA TYR A 414 -1.84 -0.73 5.90
C TYR A 414 -0.43 -0.62 6.48
N ASN A 415 0.62 -0.95 5.73
CA ASN A 415 2.02 -0.78 6.16
C ASN A 415 2.43 0.68 6.44
N LEU A 416 1.69 1.65 5.89
CA LEU A 416 1.85 3.10 6.15
C LEU A 416 0.90 3.63 7.22
N LEU A 417 0.08 2.75 7.80
CA LEU A 417 -0.77 3.08 8.93
C LEU A 417 0.10 3.15 10.20
N THR A 418 -0.11 4.19 10.99
CA THR A 418 0.56 4.40 12.28
C THR A 418 -0.30 3.86 13.42
N GLU A 419 0.32 3.63 14.59
CA GLU A 419 -0.42 3.23 15.79
C GLU A 419 -0.71 4.44 16.67
N ARG A 420 -1.98 4.56 17.08
CA ARG A 420 -2.43 5.49 18.13
C ARG A 420 -2.01 5.02 19.51
N LEU A 421 -2.10 3.72 19.74
CA LEU A 421 -1.77 3.09 21.01
C LEU A 421 -0.35 2.57 21.01
N GLY A 422 0.34 2.68 22.14
CA GLY A 422 1.65 2.11 22.33
C GLY A 422 1.80 1.41 23.69
N PRO A 423 2.93 0.73 23.91
CA PRO A 423 3.70 0.06 22.88
C PRO A 423 2.90 -1.07 22.20
N ALA A 424 3.18 -1.37 20.93
CA ALA A 424 2.62 -2.55 20.23
C ALA A 424 3.00 -3.86 20.95
N THR A 425 2.08 -4.82 21.07
CA THR A 425 2.35 -6.05 21.85
C THR A 425 3.04 -7.14 21.01
N TYR A 426 4.24 -7.54 21.41
CA TYR A 426 4.94 -8.75 20.92
C TYR A 426 4.84 -9.84 21.99
N LYS A 427 3.91 -10.80 21.80
CA LYS A 427 3.59 -11.75 22.87
C LYS A 427 4.61 -12.88 23.05
N ILE A 428 5.27 -13.36 21.99
CA ILE A 428 6.38 -14.30 22.18
C ILE A 428 7.71 -13.54 22.29
N PRO A 429 8.51 -13.77 23.34
CA PRO A 429 9.90 -13.30 23.43
C PRO A 429 10.75 -13.66 22.20
N ILE A 430 10.53 -14.84 21.60
CA ILE A 430 11.29 -15.27 20.42
C ILE A 430 10.88 -14.55 19.12
N LEU A 431 9.78 -13.79 19.08
CA LEU A 431 9.41 -12.98 17.91
C LEU A 431 9.95 -11.54 18.00
N ARG A 432 10.84 -11.29 18.96
CA ARG A 432 11.32 -9.97 19.35
C ARG A 432 12.65 -9.58 18.69
N SER A 433 12.94 -9.97 17.45
CA SER A 433 14.17 -9.48 16.80
C SER A 433 14.17 -7.94 16.80
N ALA A 434 15.24 -7.33 17.35
CA ALA A 434 15.34 -5.89 17.50
C ALA A 434 15.52 -5.22 16.14
N HIS A 435 14.41 -4.94 15.45
CA HIS A 435 14.42 -4.20 14.20
C HIS A 435 14.08 -2.71 14.47
N PRO A 436 14.91 -1.74 14.05
CA PRO A 436 14.67 -0.30 14.32
C PRO A 436 13.27 0.18 13.89
N ARG A 437 12.77 -0.35 12.76
CA ARG A 437 11.40 -0.09 12.28
C ARG A 437 10.30 -0.59 13.24
N LEU A 438 10.48 -1.74 13.89
CA LEU A 438 9.51 -2.29 14.85
C LEU A 438 9.37 -1.38 16.07
N LYS A 439 10.50 -0.89 16.61
CA LYS A 439 10.51 0.05 17.74
C LYS A 439 9.88 1.40 17.39
N ARG A 440 10.32 2.02 16.28
CA ARG A 440 9.79 3.33 15.84
C ARG A 440 8.29 3.31 15.56
N THR A 441 7.79 2.26 14.91
CA THR A 441 6.37 2.17 14.54
C THR A 441 5.48 1.62 15.65
N GLY A 442 6.05 0.92 16.65
CA GLY A 442 5.31 0.40 17.80
C GLY A 442 5.10 1.43 18.92
N SER A 443 5.78 2.58 18.87
CA SER A 443 5.71 3.66 19.86
C SER A 443 5.41 5.01 19.21
N SER A 444 4.62 5.03 18.11
CA SER A 444 4.30 6.28 17.40
C SER A 444 3.33 7.18 18.15
N TRP A 445 2.40 6.62 18.93
CA TRP A 445 1.36 7.36 19.68
C TRP A 445 0.64 8.41 18.84
N ASP A 446 0.33 8.06 17.59
CA ASP A 446 -0.22 8.98 16.61
C ASP A 446 -1.74 9.14 16.79
N PRO A 447 -2.27 10.32 17.13
CA PRO A 447 -3.72 10.51 17.33
C PRO A 447 -4.56 10.20 16.08
N HIS A 448 -3.98 10.23 14.89
CA HIS A 448 -4.62 9.87 13.62
C HIS A 448 -4.39 8.40 13.22
N GLY A 449 -3.58 7.67 13.97
CA GLY A 449 -3.30 6.25 13.77
C GLY A 449 -4.46 5.33 14.14
N PHE A 450 -4.22 4.03 14.04
CA PHE A 450 -5.13 2.97 14.44
C PHE A 450 -4.99 2.65 15.94
N PRO A 451 -6.09 2.35 16.66
CA PRO A 451 -7.49 2.35 16.21
C PRO A 451 -8.10 3.76 16.14
N MET A 452 -9.13 3.92 15.32
CA MET A 452 -9.93 5.14 15.21
C MET A 452 -11.06 5.17 16.25
N SER A 453 -11.77 4.05 16.42
CA SER A 453 -12.96 3.92 17.25
C SER A 453 -12.64 3.87 18.75
N LYS A 454 -13.54 4.43 19.56
CA LYS A 454 -13.40 4.42 21.01
C LYS A 454 -13.56 3.01 21.57
N LEU A 455 -14.41 2.18 20.96
CA LEU A 455 -14.54 0.76 21.31
C LEU A 455 -13.19 0.04 21.22
N TYR A 456 -12.47 0.15 20.10
CA TYR A 456 -11.17 -0.51 19.93
C TYR A 456 -10.10 0.13 20.81
N GLU A 457 -10.14 1.45 21.00
CA GLU A 457 -9.19 2.17 21.85
C GLU A 457 -9.26 1.72 23.31
N THR A 458 -10.47 1.44 23.81
CA THR A 458 -10.71 1.12 25.23
C THR A 458 -11.02 -0.36 25.50
N TYR A 459 -10.98 -1.21 24.47
CA TYR A 459 -11.25 -2.63 24.59
C TYR A 459 -10.38 -3.29 25.67
N GLN A 460 -10.99 -4.08 26.55
CA GLN A 460 -10.28 -4.75 27.64
C GLN A 460 -10.17 -6.25 27.33
N ALA A 461 -8.96 -6.69 27.00
CA ALA A 461 -8.63 -8.11 26.92
C ALA A 461 -7.92 -8.54 28.21
N LYS A 462 -7.89 -9.85 28.49
CA LYS A 462 -7.21 -10.42 29.69
C LYS A 462 -5.77 -9.96 29.86
N THR A 463 -5.07 -9.65 28.77
CA THR A 463 -3.63 -9.35 28.76
C THR A 463 -3.28 -7.94 28.31
N THR A 464 -4.23 -7.16 27.79
CA THR A 464 -3.92 -5.86 27.20
C THR A 464 -5.14 -4.95 27.15
N THR A 465 -4.91 -3.65 27.24
CA THR A 465 -5.91 -2.60 27.04
C THR A 465 -5.70 -1.96 25.68
N GLY A 466 -6.81 -1.82 24.96
CA GLY A 466 -6.89 -1.32 23.60
C GLY A 466 -6.37 -2.33 22.57
N PHE A 467 -6.92 -2.25 21.37
CA PHE A 467 -6.51 -3.10 20.26
C PHE A 467 -5.32 -2.48 19.53
N LYS A 468 -4.22 -3.24 19.40
CA LYS A 468 -2.95 -2.76 18.84
C LYS A 468 -2.47 -3.67 17.73
N LEU A 469 -1.84 -3.12 16.70
CA LEU A 469 -1.22 -3.88 15.64
C LEU A 469 0.28 -3.59 15.56
N ASN A 470 1.09 -4.62 15.30
CA ASN A 470 2.49 -4.42 14.94
C ASN A 470 2.62 -4.19 13.41
N ILE A 471 3.76 -3.66 12.97
CA ILE A 471 4.00 -3.38 11.55
C ILE A 471 3.95 -4.63 10.66
N THR A 472 4.30 -5.81 11.18
CA THR A 472 4.22 -7.07 10.43
C THR A 472 2.76 -7.42 10.14
N ALA A 473 1.87 -7.36 11.13
CA ALA A 473 0.43 -7.55 10.95
C ALA A 473 -0.12 -6.58 9.89
N ARG A 474 0.23 -5.29 10.01
CA ARG A 474 -0.21 -4.27 9.05
C ARG A 474 0.34 -4.49 7.63
N ALA A 475 1.60 -4.92 7.51
CA ALA A 475 2.19 -5.24 6.22
C ALA A 475 1.58 -6.50 5.58
N MET A 476 1.06 -7.42 6.40
CA MET A 476 0.44 -8.67 5.94
C MET A 476 -1.06 -8.54 5.68
N ALA A 477 -1.75 -7.58 6.30
CA ALA A 477 -3.18 -7.31 6.09
C ALA A 477 -3.55 -6.97 4.63
N VAL A 478 -2.54 -6.81 3.77
CA VAL A 478 -2.70 -6.61 2.34
C VAL A 478 -2.43 -7.87 1.50
N GLN A 479 -2.24 -9.05 2.10
CA GLN A 479 -2.10 -10.27 1.33
C GLN A 479 -3.44 -10.71 0.73
N ALA A 480 -3.39 -11.39 -0.42
CA ALA A 480 -4.56 -11.91 -1.13
C ALA A 480 -4.40 -13.40 -1.43
N PRO A 481 -4.35 -14.26 -0.39
CA PRO A 481 -3.97 -15.66 -0.56
C PRO A 481 -4.93 -16.47 -1.44
N TYR A 482 -6.20 -16.07 -1.54
CA TYR A 482 -7.18 -16.73 -2.42
C TYR A 482 -6.84 -16.59 -3.91
N ASN A 483 -6.09 -15.56 -4.30
CA ASN A 483 -5.63 -15.35 -5.67
C ASN A 483 -4.35 -16.15 -5.98
N TRP A 484 -3.76 -16.85 -5.02
CA TRP A 484 -2.52 -17.61 -5.24
C TRP A 484 -2.79 -18.86 -6.07
N GLY A 485 -2.26 -18.89 -7.29
CA GLY A 485 -2.14 -20.09 -8.11
C GLY A 485 -0.91 -20.92 -7.74
N HIS A 486 -0.76 -22.08 -8.38
CA HIS A 486 0.39 -22.97 -8.15
C HIS A 486 1.72 -22.28 -8.52
N ALA A 487 1.80 -21.70 -9.73
CA ALA A 487 3.03 -21.02 -10.19
C ALA A 487 3.36 -19.79 -9.33
N ASP A 488 2.35 -19.02 -8.95
CA ASP A 488 2.51 -17.80 -8.13
C ASP A 488 3.04 -18.15 -6.74
N SER A 489 2.47 -19.19 -6.12
CA SER A 489 2.87 -19.68 -4.80
C SER A 489 4.31 -20.18 -4.81
N GLU A 490 4.67 -21.03 -5.78
CA GLU A 490 6.04 -21.56 -5.90
C GLU A 490 7.07 -20.43 -6.09
N GLY A 491 6.82 -19.51 -7.01
CA GLY A 491 7.70 -18.35 -7.24
C GLY A 491 7.79 -17.46 -6.01
N PHE A 492 6.68 -17.25 -5.30
CA PHE A 492 6.65 -16.49 -4.06
C PHE A 492 7.49 -17.16 -2.96
N PHE A 493 7.33 -18.46 -2.73
CA PHE A 493 8.07 -19.20 -1.71
C PHE A 493 9.56 -19.24 -2.01
N THR A 494 9.96 -19.45 -3.27
CA THR A 494 11.37 -19.40 -3.68
C THR A 494 12.00 -18.04 -3.38
N ARG A 495 11.31 -16.93 -3.67
CA ARG A 495 11.81 -15.58 -3.35
C ARG A 495 12.05 -15.38 -1.85
N HIS A 496 11.16 -15.90 -1.00
CA HIS A 496 11.26 -15.75 0.45
C HIS A 496 12.33 -16.68 1.03
N PHE A 497 12.43 -17.90 0.51
CA PHE A 497 13.48 -18.86 0.84
C PHE A 497 14.87 -18.29 0.50
N TYR A 498 15.08 -17.76 -0.70
CA TYR A 498 16.37 -17.16 -1.08
C TYR A 498 16.73 -15.93 -0.25
N ARG A 499 15.74 -15.13 0.17
CA ARG A 499 15.96 -14.03 1.13
C ARG A 499 16.43 -14.54 2.50
N ALA A 500 15.79 -15.56 3.04
CA ALA A 500 16.18 -16.16 4.31
C ALA A 500 17.55 -16.85 4.21
N LEU A 501 17.82 -17.55 3.11
CA LEU A 501 19.09 -18.25 2.87
C LEU A 501 20.25 -17.29 2.70
N LEU A 502 20.06 -16.18 1.97
CA LEU A 502 21.07 -15.12 1.91
C LEU A 502 21.35 -14.54 3.30
N GLN A 503 20.33 -14.32 4.14
CA GLN A 503 20.56 -13.87 5.51
C GLN A 503 21.43 -14.88 6.30
N ARG A 504 21.21 -16.19 6.10
CA ARG A 504 22.05 -17.21 6.72
C ARG A 504 23.51 -17.13 6.25
N VAL A 505 23.73 -16.98 4.95
CA VAL A 505 25.08 -16.80 4.38
C VAL A 505 25.76 -15.55 4.98
N LEU A 506 25.03 -14.44 5.11
CA LEU A 506 25.57 -13.21 5.71
C LEU A 506 25.99 -13.42 7.18
N LEU A 507 25.22 -14.24 7.92
CA LEU A 507 25.52 -14.59 9.30
C LEU A 507 26.75 -15.49 9.41
N ASP A 508 26.81 -16.58 8.63
CA ASP A 508 27.94 -17.53 8.65
C ASP A 508 29.27 -16.91 8.17
N ARG A 509 29.21 -15.75 7.50
CA ARG A 509 30.37 -14.98 7.03
C ARG A 509 30.72 -13.79 7.90
N ASP A 510 30.11 -13.68 9.08
CA ASP A 510 30.34 -12.62 10.06
C ASP A 510 30.14 -11.20 9.46
N ILE A 511 29.19 -11.06 8.53
CA ILE A 511 28.82 -9.74 7.94
C ILE A 511 27.72 -9.08 8.79
N ILE A 512 26.85 -9.89 9.37
CA ILE A 512 25.80 -9.46 10.28
C ILE A 512 25.95 -10.21 11.62
N PRO A 513 25.57 -9.58 12.75
CA PRO A 513 25.57 -10.26 14.03
C PRO A 513 24.44 -11.31 14.11
N LYS A 514 24.61 -12.30 14.99
CA LYS A 514 23.52 -13.23 15.33
C LYS A 514 22.36 -12.44 15.94
N PRO A 515 21.09 -12.70 15.52
CA PRO A 515 19.96 -12.00 16.11
C PRO A 515 19.83 -12.32 17.60
N ASP A 516 19.99 -11.31 18.46
CA ASP A 516 19.70 -11.44 19.89
C ASP A 516 18.19 -11.51 20.15
N VAL A 517 17.82 -12.16 21.24
CA VAL A 517 16.44 -12.18 21.77
C VAL A 517 16.37 -11.20 22.93
N PRO A 518 15.90 -9.95 22.74
CA PRO A 518 15.89 -8.95 23.79
C PRO A 518 14.94 -9.36 24.92
N ASN A 519 15.40 -9.23 26.16
CA ASN A 519 14.56 -9.37 27.35
C ASN A 519 13.45 -8.30 27.38
N ASP A 520 13.71 -7.11 26.83
CA ASP A 520 12.76 -6.00 26.67
C ASP A 520 13.01 -5.27 25.34
N LEU A 521 12.01 -5.25 24.45
CA LEU A 521 12.07 -4.64 23.12
C LEU A 521 12.06 -3.10 23.14
N TYR A 522 11.59 -2.51 24.23
CA TYR A 522 11.32 -1.08 24.32
C TYR A 522 12.35 -0.34 25.16
N LYS A 523 13.30 -1.04 25.77
CA LYS A 523 14.46 -0.38 26.39
C LYS A 523 15.26 0.39 25.35
N ASP A 524 15.66 1.59 25.73
CA ASP A 524 16.63 2.36 24.96
C ASP A 524 18.01 1.76 25.15
N HIS A 525 18.48 1.06 24.12
CA HIS A 525 19.90 0.70 23.97
C HIS A 525 20.62 1.83 23.23
N THR A 526 20.46 3.08 23.67
CA THR A 526 21.24 4.21 23.16
C THR A 526 22.72 4.08 23.48
N ASP A 527 23.07 3.16 24.38
CA ASP A 527 24.43 2.96 24.89
C ASP A 527 25.19 1.81 24.19
N ASP A 528 24.61 1.17 23.15
CA ASP A 528 25.28 0.10 22.41
C ASP A 528 25.65 0.51 20.98
N PRO A 529 26.94 0.88 20.73
CA PRO A 529 27.43 1.27 19.40
C PRO A 529 27.33 0.15 18.36
N ASP A 530 27.22 -1.11 18.79
CA ASP A 530 27.14 -2.30 17.91
C ASP A 530 25.70 -2.67 17.51
N SER A 531 24.69 -1.89 17.93
CA SER A 531 23.29 -2.04 17.51
C SER A 531 23.01 -1.64 16.04
N GLY A 532 24.03 -1.77 15.18
CA GLY A 532 23.93 -1.67 13.73
C GLY A 532 22.98 -2.74 13.20
N GLY A 533 21.81 -2.31 12.71
CA GLY A 533 20.66 -3.16 12.38
C GLY A 533 21.00 -4.50 11.73
N ILE A 534 20.39 -5.57 12.23
CA ILE A 534 20.66 -6.98 11.86
C ILE A 534 20.43 -7.28 10.36
N ALA A 535 19.65 -6.46 9.65
CA ALA A 535 19.20 -6.75 8.29
C ALA A 535 19.74 -5.76 7.24
N LEU A 536 20.47 -6.29 6.26
CA LEU A 536 20.83 -5.58 5.03
C LEU A 536 19.66 -5.62 4.03
N ILE A 537 19.25 -4.47 3.50
CA ILE A 537 18.07 -4.36 2.64
C ILE A 537 18.46 -4.51 1.16
N VAL A 538 18.10 -5.64 0.55
CA VAL A 538 18.33 -5.91 -0.88
C VAL A 538 17.32 -5.16 -1.79
N GLY A 539 16.10 -4.91 -1.30
CA GLY A 539 15.00 -4.39 -2.11
C GLY A 539 14.59 -5.38 -3.22
N SER A 540 14.10 -4.86 -4.35
CA SER A 540 13.52 -5.70 -5.42
C SER A 540 14.53 -6.06 -6.50
N LEU A 541 14.51 -7.32 -6.92
CA LEU A 541 15.37 -7.85 -7.97
C LEU A 541 14.54 -8.25 -9.19
N ARG A 542 15.21 -8.34 -10.36
CA ARG A 542 14.59 -8.86 -11.59
C ARG A 542 14.22 -10.33 -11.41
N LYS A 543 13.22 -10.83 -12.16
CA LYS A 543 12.77 -12.23 -12.08
C LYS A 543 13.90 -13.25 -12.34
N THR A 544 14.78 -12.92 -13.28
CA THR A 544 15.95 -13.76 -13.63
C THR A 544 16.90 -14.00 -12.46
N ALA A 545 16.91 -13.10 -11.46
CA ALA A 545 17.67 -13.30 -10.23
C ALA A 545 17.14 -14.45 -9.38
N PHE A 546 15.95 -14.99 -9.63
CA PHE A 546 15.35 -16.06 -8.85
C PHE A 546 15.36 -17.42 -9.57
N GLU A 547 16.10 -17.54 -10.68
CA GLU A 547 16.26 -18.81 -11.41
C GLU A 547 17.09 -19.82 -10.63
N SER A 548 18.06 -19.35 -9.84
CA SER A 548 18.89 -20.17 -8.95
C SER A 548 19.40 -19.34 -7.77
N PHE A 549 19.78 -20.00 -6.68
CA PHE A 549 20.33 -19.29 -5.52
C PHE A 549 21.63 -18.54 -5.85
N PRO A 550 22.59 -19.08 -6.64
CA PRO A 550 23.76 -18.32 -7.06
C PRO A 550 23.40 -17.03 -7.83
N ALA A 551 22.47 -17.10 -8.79
CA ALA A 551 22.03 -15.92 -9.53
C ALA A 551 21.42 -14.85 -8.59
N TYR A 552 20.65 -15.30 -7.60
CA TYR A 552 20.08 -14.43 -6.57
C TYR A 552 21.15 -13.73 -5.76
N VAL A 553 22.14 -14.46 -5.25
CA VAL A 553 23.22 -13.90 -4.44
C VAL A 553 24.04 -12.90 -5.25
N ARG A 554 24.38 -13.18 -6.51
CA ARG A 554 25.11 -12.23 -7.36
C ARG A 554 24.33 -10.93 -7.56
N ALA A 555 23.04 -11.02 -7.89
CA ALA A 555 22.19 -9.85 -8.06
C ALA A 555 22.00 -9.05 -6.75
N ALA A 556 21.84 -9.74 -5.62
CA ALA A 556 21.73 -9.11 -4.32
C ALA A 556 23.03 -8.41 -3.91
N THR A 557 24.17 -9.05 -4.14
CA THR A 557 25.50 -8.54 -3.79
C THR A 557 25.78 -7.19 -4.45
N VAL A 558 25.41 -7.00 -5.73
CA VAL A 558 25.57 -5.71 -6.43
C VAL A 558 24.91 -4.55 -5.67
N LYS A 559 23.79 -4.81 -4.97
CA LYS A 559 23.10 -3.80 -4.17
C LYS A 559 23.70 -3.68 -2.78
N LEU A 560 23.98 -4.81 -2.13
CA LEU A 560 24.53 -4.83 -0.78
C LEU A 560 25.93 -4.23 -0.71
N SER A 561 26.72 -4.35 -1.77
CA SER A 561 28.05 -3.73 -1.89
C SER A 561 28.03 -2.20 -1.92
N ARG A 562 26.85 -1.58 -2.06
CA ARG A 562 26.66 -0.12 -1.99
C ARG A 562 26.30 0.36 -0.58
N ASP A 563 26.16 -0.56 0.38
CA ASP A 563 25.88 -0.20 1.77
C ASP A 563 27.08 0.55 2.38
N PRO A 564 26.88 1.73 2.98
CA PRO A 564 27.98 2.55 3.51
C PRO A 564 28.78 1.88 4.63
N THR A 565 28.17 0.95 5.37
CA THR A 565 28.76 0.38 6.59
C THR A 565 29.34 -1.02 6.34
N ARG A 566 28.63 -1.86 5.59
CA ARG A 566 28.98 -3.28 5.39
C ARG A 566 29.32 -3.63 3.93
N GLY A 567 29.29 -2.66 3.02
CA GLY A 567 29.52 -2.88 1.59
C GLY A 567 30.88 -3.51 1.27
N GLU A 568 31.95 -3.09 1.95
CA GLU A 568 33.29 -3.66 1.76
C GLU A 568 33.40 -5.10 2.26
N LEU A 569 32.80 -5.42 3.42
CA LEU A 569 32.74 -6.79 3.95
C LEU A 569 31.98 -7.72 3.00
N VAL A 570 30.89 -7.21 2.40
CA VAL A 570 30.13 -7.96 1.38
C VAL A 570 30.99 -8.23 0.14
N LYS A 571 31.77 -7.25 -0.33
CA LYS A 571 32.67 -7.47 -1.48
C LYS A 571 33.76 -8.49 -1.16
N GLU A 572 34.39 -8.38 0.00
CA GLU A 572 35.48 -9.28 0.41
C GLU A 572 34.99 -10.71 0.61
N ARG A 573 33.84 -10.88 1.28
CA ARG A 573 33.41 -12.18 1.80
C ARG A 573 32.29 -12.85 1.01
N ILE A 574 31.54 -12.15 0.16
CA ILE A 574 30.46 -12.74 -0.65
C ILE A 574 30.82 -12.81 -2.14
N CYS A 575 31.44 -11.77 -2.72
CA CYS A 575 31.80 -11.81 -4.14
C CYS A 575 32.75 -12.96 -4.47
N THR A 576 33.61 -13.33 -3.52
CA THR A 576 34.63 -14.39 -3.64
C THR A 576 34.07 -15.80 -3.53
N MET A 577 32.78 -15.98 -3.18
CA MET A 577 32.15 -17.31 -3.09
C MET A 577 32.07 -17.99 -4.45
N SER A 578 32.35 -19.29 -4.49
CA SER A 578 32.15 -20.11 -5.69
C SER A 578 30.68 -20.49 -5.86
N GLU A 579 30.27 -20.85 -7.08
CA GLU A 579 28.89 -21.31 -7.32
C GLU A 579 28.58 -22.62 -6.60
N GLU A 580 29.57 -23.51 -6.52
CA GLU A 580 29.46 -24.81 -5.82
C GLU A 580 29.22 -24.61 -4.33
N GLU A 581 29.83 -23.57 -3.73
CA GLU A 581 29.57 -23.24 -2.33
C GLU A 581 28.14 -22.72 -2.12
N LEU A 582 27.66 -21.84 -3.00
CA LEU A 582 26.29 -21.33 -2.93
C LEU A 582 25.25 -22.44 -3.14
N GLN A 583 25.51 -23.35 -4.08
CA GLN A 583 24.66 -24.52 -4.29
C GLN A 583 24.65 -25.47 -3.09
N ARG A 584 25.77 -25.62 -2.37
CA ARG A 584 25.81 -26.38 -1.12
C ARG A 584 24.89 -25.77 -0.06
N TYR A 585 24.92 -24.45 0.12
CA TYR A 585 23.96 -23.76 1.02
C TYR A 585 22.51 -24.04 0.63
N GLU A 586 22.18 -23.98 -0.66
CA GLU A 586 20.82 -24.28 -1.13
C GLU A 586 20.42 -25.72 -0.81
N ALA A 587 21.31 -26.69 -1.05
CA ALA A 587 21.06 -28.10 -0.77
C ALA A 587 20.88 -28.39 0.73
N ASP A 588 21.77 -27.84 1.57
CA ASP A 588 21.78 -28.08 3.02
C ASP A 588 20.51 -27.55 3.69
N TYR A 589 20.01 -26.40 3.22
CA TYR A 589 18.84 -25.73 3.81
C TYR A 589 17.53 -25.95 3.03
N LEU A 590 17.52 -26.76 1.97
CA LEU A 590 16.33 -26.97 1.13
C LEU A 590 15.13 -27.50 1.93
N HIS A 591 15.39 -28.33 2.94
CA HIS A 591 14.37 -28.87 3.83
C HIS A 591 13.55 -27.77 4.55
N ALA A 592 14.18 -26.64 4.88
CA ALA A 592 13.54 -25.53 5.57
C ALA A 592 12.61 -24.71 4.66
N ARG A 593 12.72 -24.85 3.33
CA ARG A 593 11.83 -24.18 2.37
C ARG A 593 10.36 -24.50 2.64
N LYS A 594 10.02 -25.79 2.86
CA LYS A 594 8.64 -26.22 3.15
C LYS A 594 8.13 -25.58 4.45
N ASN A 595 8.93 -25.61 5.50
CA ASN A 595 8.59 -25.03 6.81
C ASN A 595 8.33 -23.53 6.71
N LEU A 596 9.16 -22.82 5.97
CA LEU A 596 9.00 -21.39 5.67
C LEU A 596 7.70 -21.13 4.90
N SER A 597 7.41 -21.92 3.86
CA SER A 597 6.18 -21.80 3.08
C SER A 597 4.93 -22.03 3.94
N ILE A 598 4.95 -23.00 4.85
CA ILE A 598 3.83 -23.28 5.77
C ILE A 598 3.56 -22.07 6.68
N VAL A 599 4.60 -21.58 7.37
CA VAL A 599 4.44 -20.43 8.28
C VAL A 599 3.95 -19.22 7.52
N TRP A 600 4.54 -18.93 6.36
CA TRP A 600 4.11 -17.80 5.56
C TRP A 600 2.66 -17.94 5.07
N SER A 601 2.24 -19.15 4.69
CA SER A 601 0.86 -19.43 4.29
C SER A 601 -0.11 -19.19 5.45
N LEU A 602 0.23 -19.63 6.67
CA LEU A 602 -0.54 -19.35 7.88
C LEU A 602 -0.60 -17.84 8.18
N MET A 603 0.51 -17.11 8.02
CA MET A 603 0.54 -15.65 8.20
C MET A 603 -0.38 -14.93 7.21
N ALA A 604 -0.29 -15.27 5.92
CA ALA A 604 -1.11 -14.67 4.87
C ALA A 604 -2.59 -15.04 4.98
N PHE A 605 -2.88 -16.27 5.36
CA PHE A 605 -4.25 -16.72 5.65
C PHE A 605 -4.84 -15.96 6.84
N SER A 606 -4.07 -15.83 7.93
CA SER A 606 -4.52 -15.16 9.16
C SER A 606 -4.66 -13.65 9.01
N SER A 607 -3.89 -13.03 8.11
CA SER A 607 -3.90 -11.58 7.94
C SER A 607 -5.22 -11.00 7.44
N GLN A 608 -6.12 -11.84 6.93
CA GLN A 608 -7.48 -11.45 6.56
C GLN A 608 -8.30 -10.97 7.77
N VAL A 609 -8.06 -11.56 8.95
CA VAL A 609 -8.68 -11.11 10.21
C VAL A 609 -8.07 -9.77 10.65
N VAL A 610 -6.80 -9.51 10.33
CA VAL A 610 -6.19 -8.18 10.57
C VAL A 610 -6.83 -7.12 9.67
N GLU A 611 -7.05 -7.42 8.38
CA GLU A 611 -7.77 -6.52 7.47
C GLU A 611 -9.20 -6.29 7.95
N ALA A 612 -9.90 -7.33 8.41
CA ALA A 612 -11.22 -7.22 9.01
C ALA A 612 -11.21 -6.28 10.24
N ALA A 613 -10.26 -6.44 11.16
CA ALA A 613 -10.13 -5.58 12.33
C ALA A 613 -9.93 -4.10 11.96
N ILE A 614 -9.10 -3.80 10.95
CA ILE A 614 -8.86 -2.43 10.48
C ILE A 614 -10.10 -1.83 9.81
N VAL A 615 -10.80 -2.60 8.98
CA VAL A 615 -11.99 -2.12 8.27
C VAL A 615 -13.17 -1.91 9.21
N VAL A 616 -13.38 -2.83 10.15
CA VAL A 616 -14.43 -2.77 11.16
C VAL A 616 -14.20 -1.61 12.13
N ASP A 617 -12.95 -1.33 12.53
CA ASP A 617 -12.62 -0.15 13.35
C ASP A 617 -13.09 1.16 12.69
N ARG A 618 -12.90 1.31 11.37
CA ARG A 618 -13.34 2.50 10.63
C ARG A 618 -14.85 2.63 10.56
N TRP A 619 -15.52 1.50 10.33
CA TRP A 619 -16.99 1.45 10.34
C TRP A 619 -17.54 1.75 11.75
N GLN A 620 -16.93 1.18 12.78
CA GLN A 620 -17.30 1.39 14.17
C GLN A 620 -17.08 2.85 14.59
N PHE A 621 -15.99 3.48 14.16
CA PHE A 621 -15.76 4.91 14.35
C PHE A 621 -16.92 5.75 13.79
N LEU A 622 -17.40 5.44 12.58
CA LEU A 622 -18.56 6.14 12.01
C LEU A 622 -19.84 5.92 12.83
N ARG A 623 -20.07 4.70 13.33
CA ARG A 623 -21.25 4.38 14.18
C ARG A 623 -21.26 5.14 15.49
N GLU A 624 -20.10 5.43 16.05
CA GLU A 624 -19.95 6.13 17.33
C GLU A 624 -20.26 7.64 17.24
N HIS A 625 -20.41 8.18 16.03
CA HIS A 625 -20.67 9.61 15.82
C HIS A 625 -22.13 9.90 15.49
N ASP A 626 -22.79 10.69 16.35
CA ASP A 626 -24.19 11.09 16.21
C ASP A 626 -24.52 11.82 14.90
N SER A 627 -23.54 12.44 14.23
CA SER A 627 -23.77 13.10 12.94
C SER A 627 -23.96 12.11 11.79
N VAL A 628 -23.53 10.85 11.95
CA VAL A 628 -23.68 9.80 10.94
C VAL A 628 -25.07 9.19 11.04
N LYS A 629 -25.78 9.17 9.91
CA LYS A 629 -27.11 8.55 9.80
C LYS A 629 -27.00 7.06 9.53
N GLU A 630 -26.14 6.70 8.58
CA GLU A 630 -25.97 5.34 8.09
C GLU A 630 -24.51 5.12 7.72
N CYS A 631 -23.98 3.93 8.02
CA CYS A 631 -22.66 3.51 7.58
C CYS A 631 -22.60 1.99 7.40
N TRP A 632 -21.84 1.55 6.42
CA TRP A 632 -21.65 0.14 6.11
C TRP A 632 -20.36 -0.10 5.35
N VAL A 633 -20.02 -1.37 5.16
CA VAL A 633 -18.89 -1.82 4.35
C VAL A 633 -19.41 -2.77 3.28
N GLU A 634 -18.92 -2.67 2.05
CA GLU A 634 -19.24 -3.63 1.00
C GLU A 634 -18.12 -3.82 -0.04
N PRO A 635 -18.07 -5.00 -0.69
CA PRO A 635 -17.25 -5.22 -1.88
C PRO A 635 -17.77 -4.42 -3.09
N VAL A 636 -16.92 -3.60 -3.72
CA VAL A 636 -17.31 -2.73 -4.84
C VAL A 636 -16.71 -3.13 -6.19
N PHE A 637 -15.90 -4.18 -6.24
CA PHE A 637 -15.40 -4.78 -7.48
C PHE A 637 -14.85 -6.22 -7.27
N GLU A 638 -14.65 -6.94 -8.37
CA GLU A 638 -14.17 -8.34 -8.36
C GLU A 638 -12.82 -8.52 -7.64
N TYR A 639 -12.81 -9.38 -6.63
CA TYR A 639 -11.65 -9.65 -5.78
C TYR A 639 -10.50 -10.32 -6.54
N GLY A 640 -10.84 -11.24 -7.45
CA GLY A 640 -9.84 -11.94 -8.28
C GLY A 640 -9.03 -11.01 -9.17
N GLN A 641 -9.62 -9.88 -9.61
CA GLN A 641 -8.94 -8.87 -10.41
C GLN A 641 -8.26 -7.78 -9.56
N SER A 642 -8.92 -7.37 -8.48
CA SER A 642 -8.33 -6.47 -7.50
C SER A 642 -8.78 -6.82 -6.08
N PRO A 643 -7.85 -7.28 -5.21
CA PRO A 643 -8.22 -7.77 -3.89
C PRO A 643 -8.59 -6.66 -2.89
N ARG A 644 -8.38 -5.39 -3.24
CA ARG A 644 -8.70 -4.22 -2.38
C ARG A 644 -10.11 -3.71 -2.60
N ASN A 645 -11.08 -4.62 -2.52
CA ASN A 645 -12.42 -4.33 -2.99
C ASN A 645 -13.39 -3.85 -1.90
N LEU A 646 -12.98 -3.76 -0.64
CA LEU A 646 -13.83 -3.26 0.44
C LEU A 646 -13.87 -1.72 0.46
N ALA A 647 -15.06 -1.14 0.35
CA ALA A 647 -15.31 0.28 0.56
C ALA A 647 -16.01 0.50 1.92
N VAL A 648 -15.52 1.48 2.68
CA VAL A 648 -16.20 1.98 3.90
C VAL A 648 -17.07 3.17 3.50
N ILE A 649 -18.36 3.07 3.77
CA ILE A 649 -19.38 4.04 3.36
C ILE A 649 -20.00 4.70 4.59
N GLY A 650 -20.25 6.00 4.49
CA GLY A 650 -20.96 6.75 5.52
C GLY A 650 -21.81 7.85 4.90
N ILE A 651 -23.03 8.03 5.41
CA ILE A 651 -23.95 9.11 5.04
C ILE A 651 -24.30 9.89 6.30
N LYS A 652 -24.13 11.21 6.25
CA LYS A 652 -24.47 12.14 7.33
C LYS A 652 -25.99 12.34 7.43
N LYS A 653 -26.47 12.74 8.61
CA LYS A 653 -27.88 13.10 8.90
C LYS A 653 -28.41 14.26 8.09
#